data_AF-A0A813GN65-F1
#
_entry.id   AF-A0A813GN65-F1
#
_cell.length_a   1.000
_cell.length_b   1.000
_cell.length_c   1.000
_cell.angle_alpha   90.00
_cell.angle_beta   90.00
_cell.angle_gamma   90.00
#
_symmetry.space_group_name_H-M   'P 1'
#
loop_
_entity.id
_entity.type
_entity.pdbx_description
1 polymer ?
#
loop_
_entity_poly.entity_id
_entity_poly.type
_entity_poly.pdbx_seq_one_letter_code
_entity_poly.pdbx_strand_id
1 'polypeptide(L)'
;MKSISFSLTALDMQMVEPVSGLDDLVDLRWPCLLGRQPQKVPVIRLFGVSRQGASVCAHVHGFRPFFYAELSEEAAAALKSRKTQSSASTSTSVGNQLPEETEEAEMAKLAAAIEATAARAGRPQGRIVGLRLERWRSIYGLRLQASPFLRLELLDPRDVEPVAAMLQRGEVSLLGCAQAHEAHLPFLLHFLSEHHICGGGVVRVCGHPRPGRESSSVASTGSTTHCQQTCCSVELDISAPQGMLNLVEYRELLRRTGVGPEARALASLRSQLGEDVVLAGSRPKAQEPSLAKGAVVSGGENGSRPLPAARTTPLAVRHALHRWLAGGQPPGPEAASSLSAAAAGVAAALHAAGQTATIPDLEDMVAPLAPGGLKERRCRFARAPASPARFSDPADDPRSRSISATHPLRNPSPSDDTKPTPVADQSAMAQASPMLNMPAAASTSCSSDVQWEDLASVLSLEILGTCSAKQNQSRPGDGEGDNSYDPTKDSVDAVCYALRPHGCVLGGRRLQPPDQRGAIVVAESLSKQEEWKSSMPPESMKLQLVSSEEELLEALVDFVRKADPDVCLGWEVRSRSWGFLLARARVLGRQDLRRALSRAPFDASPLPLPMPGQASTRGSSGQQDPSTYESEMVAPSELQLPGRLLLNVWRLLMHVTFGTKLRSYAPQEAAKELLGRSMPQLATAELSRLWSEAEFEGRLAALKHVTDRAALSLEVLDSQQMLPRAGELSRLFGMDVLSGFTRGTQLRVESLLMRVAHAAGFLLLSASQEQVRQQPALECLPLVMEPSSGYYWDPVLVLDFKGMYPSLIVAHNISFDTCLGHSRRTGPGPSCQLGVLSSPWQLGKAAAACFEQGDALVDVSADCPVQLAPTLEEVTCCATFGC
;
A
#
# COMPACT_ATOMS: atom_id res chain seq x y z
N MET A 1 26.42 -19.08 15.82
CA MET A 1 25.30 -18.40 15.12
C MET A 1 25.56 -18.47 13.62
N LYS A 2 24.51 -18.56 12.80
CA LYS A 2 24.61 -18.54 11.34
C LYS A 2 23.98 -17.25 10.82
N SER A 3 24.65 -16.57 9.89
CA SER A 3 24.09 -15.44 9.16
C SER A 3 23.42 -15.93 7.88
N ILE A 4 22.23 -15.40 7.58
CA ILE A 4 21.52 -15.68 6.33
C ILE A 4 20.93 -14.39 5.76
N SER A 5 20.78 -14.35 4.43
CA SER A 5 20.11 -13.26 3.71
C SER A 5 19.03 -13.83 2.82
N PHE A 6 17.83 -13.25 2.87
CA PHE A 6 16.67 -13.70 2.11
C PHE A 6 15.72 -12.54 1.81
N SER A 7 14.90 -12.69 0.77
CA SER A 7 13.87 -11.70 0.43
C SER A 7 12.61 -11.96 1.27
N LEU A 8 12.10 -10.94 1.95
CA LEU A 8 10.94 -11.04 2.84
C LEU A 8 9.65 -11.17 2.03
N THR A 9 9.00 -12.33 2.06
CA THR A 9 7.75 -12.59 1.32
C THR A 9 6.53 -12.43 2.21
N ALA A 10 6.58 -12.90 3.46
CA ALA A 10 5.49 -12.77 4.42
C ALA A 10 6.02 -12.58 5.84
N LEU A 11 5.20 -11.99 6.72
CA LEU A 11 5.44 -11.98 8.15
C LEU A 11 4.15 -12.09 8.93
N ASP A 12 4.24 -12.66 10.12
CA ASP A 12 3.15 -12.71 11.09
C ASP A 12 3.68 -12.67 12.53
N MET A 13 2.78 -12.74 13.50
CA MET A 13 3.10 -12.76 14.93
C MET A 13 2.33 -13.86 15.63
N GLN A 14 2.99 -14.51 16.59
CA GLN A 14 2.42 -15.52 17.48
C GLN A 14 2.72 -15.21 18.94
N MET A 15 1.79 -15.56 19.83
CA MET A 15 2.00 -15.49 21.28
C MET A 15 2.50 -16.84 21.80
N VAL A 16 3.76 -16.91 22.24
CA VAL A 16 4.45 -18.16 22.64
C VAL A 16 4.97 -18.09 24.07
N GLU A 17 5.27 -19.23 24.67
CA GLU A 17 5.91 -19.27 26.00
C GLU A 17 7.33 -18.65 25.94
N PRO A 18 7.75 -17.84 26.93
CA PRO A 18 9.06 -17.20 26.93
C PRO A 18 10.22 -18.21 26.92
N VAL A 19 11.22 -17.98 26.08
CA VAL A 19 12.40 -18.84 25.95
C VAL A 19 13.59 -18.26 26.72
N SER A 20 14.17 -19.03 27.63
CA SER A 20 15.35 -18.60 28.40
C SER A 20 16.55 -18.30 27.50
N GLY A 21 17.20 -17.14 27.66
CA GLY A 21 18.33 -16.68 26.85
C GLY A 21 17.96 -15.95 25.56
N LEU A 22 16.69 -15.97 25.14
CA LEU A 22 16.17 -15.23 23.97
C LEU A 22 15.09 -14.21 24.37
N ASP A 23 14.24 -14.57 25.32
CA ASP A 23 13.19 -13.75 25.92
C ASP A 23 13.50 -13.53 27.42
N ASP A 24 14.70 -13.01 27.72
CA ASP A 24 15.22 -12.95 29.09
C ASP A 24 14.32 -12.21 30.09
N LEU A 25 14.26 -12.73 31.33
CA LEU A 25 13.47 -12.19 32.44
C LEU A 25 13.95 -10.82 32.93
N VAL A 26 15.22 -10.47 32.66
CA VAL A 26 15.79 -9.12 32.91
C VAL A 26 15.08 -8.06 32.06
N ASP A 27 14.40 -8.51 31.02
CA ASP A 27 13.71 -7.68 30.07
C ASP A 27 12.21 -7.55 30.47
N LEU A 28 11.71 -8.45 31.32
CA LEU A 28 10.38 -8.45 31.95
C LEU A 28 10.43 -7.88 33.38
N ARG A 29 11.21 -6.80 33.60
CA ARG A 29 11.48 -6.26 34.95
C ARG A 29 10.22 -5.89 35.71
N TRP A 30 9.24 -5.25 35.05
CA TRP A 30 7.99 -4.84 35.68
C TRP A 30 7.12 -6.02 36.09
N PRO A 31 6.86 -7.01 35.22
CA PRO A 31 6.24 -8.27 35.61
C PRO A 31 6.92 -8.95 36.81
N CYS A 32 8.25 -8.95 36.86
CA CYS A 32 9.00 -9.51 37.99
C CYS A 32 8.83 -8.69 39.29
N LEU A 33 8.91 -7.35 39.21
CA LEU A 33 8.69 -6.41 40.33
C LEU A 33 7.24 -6.48 40.87
N LEU A 34 6.28 -6.75 39.99
CA LEU A 34 4.87 -6.94 40.33
C LEU A 34 4.54 -8.39 40.75
N GLY A 35 5.56 -9.28 40.83
CA GLY A 35 5.42 -10.68 41.26
C GLY A 35 4.63 -11.57 40.30
N ARG A 36 4.58 -11.24 39.01
CA ARG A 36 3.71 -11.89 38.00
C ARG A 36 4.47 -12.15 36.70
N GLN A 37 4.96 -13.38 36.52
CA GLN A 37 5.57 -13.81 35.26
C GLN A 37 4.53 -13.86 34.11
N PRO A 38 4.85 -13.34 32.90
CA PRO A 38 3.98 -13.49 31.74
C PRO A 38 4.00 -14.93 31.26
N GLN A 39 2.83 -15.46 30.89
CA GLN A 39 2.71 -16.82 30.35
C GLN A 39 3.05 -16.89 28.86
N LYS A 40 2.86 -15.79 28.13
CA LYS A 40 3.10 -15.70 26.69
C LYS A 40 3.69 -14.35 26.31
N VAL A 41 4.57 -14.36 25.31
CA VAL A 41 5.24 -13.20 24.71
C VAL A 41 5.04 -13.19 23.19
N PRO A 42 5.02 -12.03 22.54
CA PRO A 42 4.92 -11.93 21.10
C PRO A 42 6.24 -12.31 20.43
N VAL A 43 6.19 -13.23 19.48
CA VAL A 43 7.30 -13.59 18.60
C VAL A 43 6.88 -13.33 17.16
N ILE A 44 7.70 -12.59 16.43
CA ILE A 44 7.46 -12.25 15.02
C ILE A 44 8.12 -13.32 14.16
N ARG A 45 7.40 -13.87 13.18
CA ARG A 45 7.98 -14.81 12.22
C ARG A 45 8.16 -14.12 10.88
N LEU A 46 9.38 -14.18 10.36
CA LEU A 46 9.75 -13.67 9.05
C LEU A 46 9.89 -14.85 8.10
N PHE A 47 9.10 -14.84 7.02
CA PHE A 47 9.15 -15.86 5.97
C PHE A 47 9.74 -15.25 4.71
N GLY A 48 10.58 -16.02 4.03
CA GLY A 48 11.15 -15.56 2.78
C GLY A 48 11.98 -16.60 2.05
N VAL A 49 12.59 -16.16 0.96
CA VAL A 49 13.35 -17.04 0.07
C VAL A 49 14.76 -16.50 -0.10
N SER A 50 15.75 -17.35 0.14
CA SER A 50 17.16 -17.02 -0.10
C SER A 50 17.45 -16.94 -1.61
N ARG A 51 18.57 -16.32 -1.98
CA ARG A 51 19.02 -16.28 -3.39
C ARG A 51 19.22 -17.67 -4.01
N GLN A 52 19.40 -18.70 -3.20
CA GLN A 52 19.56 -20.09 -3.63
C GLN A 52 18.20 -20.80 -3.85
N GLY A 53 17.08 -20.12 -3.61
CA GLY A 53 15.73 -20.71 -3.70
C GLY A 53 15.32 -21.50 -2.46
N ALA A 54 16.11 -21.49 -1.38
CA ALA A 54 15.73 -22.14 -0.12
C ALA A 54 14.79 -21.24 0.69
N SER A 55 13.69 -21.83 1.19
CA SER A 55 12.75 -21.16 2.10
C SER A 55 13.33 -21.00 3.51
N VAL A 56 13.09 -19.83 4.10
CA VAL A 56 13.65 -19.41 5.39
C VAL A 56 12.52 -18.96 6.30
N CYS A 57 12.53 -19.44 7.55
CA CYS A 57 11.75 -18.88 8.65
C CYS A 57 12.68 -18.37 9.75
N ALA A 58 12.47 -17.13 10.17
CA ALA A 58 13.20 -16.47 11.24
C ALA A 58 12.23 -16.08 12.35
N HIS A 59 12.37 -16.68 13.53
CA HIS A 59 11.63 -16.32 14.74
C HIS A 59 12.38 -15.21 15.46
N VAL A 60 11.76 -14.05 15.57
CA VAL A 60 12.33 -12.85 16.17
C VAL A 60 11.72 -12.63 17.55
N HIS A 61 12.57 -12.76 18.55
CA HIS A 61 12.29 -12.65 19.99
C HIS A 61 12.64 -11.25 20.52
N GLY A 62 12.02 -10.86 21.62
CA GLY A 62 12.36 -9.62 22.34
C GLY A 62 11.74 -8.31 21.82
N PHE A 63 11.12 -8.28 20.63
CA PHE A 63 10.45 -7.07 20.14
C PHE A 63 9.04 -6.91 20.72
N ARG A 64 8.71 -5.73 21.27
CA ARG A 64 7.49 -5.51 22.05
C ARG A 64 6.58 -4.46 21.43
N PRO A 65 5.25 -4.63 21.54
CA PRO A 65 4.31 -3.56 21.23
C PRO A 65 4.54 -2.36 22.13
N PHE A 66 4.56 -1.16 21.56
CA PHE A 66 4.68 0.07 22.32
C PHE A 66 3.95 1.23 21.66
N PHE A 67 3.71 2.26 22.46
CA PHE A 67 3.28 3.58 22.00
C PHE A 67 3.82 4.65 22.96
N TYR A 68 3.64 5.92 22.61
CA TYR A 68 4.08 7.02 23.45
C TYR A 68 2.90 7.83 23.99
N ALA A 69 3.01 8.30 25.22
CA ALA A 69 2.07 9.24 25.82
C ALA A 69 2.80 10.54 26.16
N GLU A 70 2.34 11.67 25.62
CA GLU A 70 2.88 12.99 25.95
C GLU A 70 2.51 13.35 27.40
N LEU A 71 3.51 13.77 28.19
CA LEU A 71 3.32 14.18 29.59
C LEU A 71 3.51 15.69 29.75
N SER A 72 2.86 16.26 30.77
CA SER A 72 3.21 17.61 31.22
C SER A 72 4.57 17.59 31.93
N GLU A 73 5.27 18.73 31.94
CA GLU A 73 6.56 18.84 32.66
C GLU A 73 6.36 18.61 34.17
N GLU A 74 5.20 18.95 34.76
CA GLU A 74 4.90 18.64 36.16
C GLU A 74 4.73 17.15 36.40
N ALA A 75 4.01 16.44 35.51
CA ALA A 75 3.83 14.99 35.61
C ALA A 75 5.17 14.25 35.43
N ALA A 76 5.99 14.68 34.47
CA ALA A 76 7.33 14.15 34.27
C ALA A 76 8.26 14.43 35.44
N ALA A 77 8.19 15.63 36.04
CA ALA A 77 8.94 15.98 37.24
C ALA A 77 8.47 15.15 38.44
N ALA A 78 7.17 14.96 38.64
CA ALA A 78 6.62 14.15 39.73
C ALA A 78 7.11 12.69 39.70
N LEU A 79 7.29 12.13 38.50
CA LEU A 79 7.88 10.81 38.29
C LEU A 79 9.37 10.76 38.67
N LYS A 80 10.10 11.88 38.56
CA LYS A 80 11.52 12.00 38.95
C LYS A 80 11.73 12.45 40.40
N SER A 81 10.78 13.17 41.01
CA SER A 81 11.05 14.04 42.16
C SER A 81 10.34 13.69 43.46
N ARG A 82 9.66 12.54 43.60
CA ARG A 82 9.08 12.13 44.90
C ARG A 82 10.13 11.63 45.90
N LYS A 83 11.05 12.51 46.27
CA LYS A 83 11.81 12.41 47.52
C LYS A 83 10.93 12.85 48.69
N THR A 84 10.86 11.99 49.71
CA THR A 84 10.64 12.34 51.12
C THR A 84 9.37 13.14 51.47
N GLN A 85 8.24 12.45 51.62
CA GLN A 85 7.21 12.83 52.59
C GLN A 85 6.72 11.59 53.36
N SER A 86 7.62 10.91 54.06
CA SER A 86 7.26 10.02 55.17
C SER A 86 8.50 9.72 56.03
N SER A 87 8.99 10.73 56.74
CA SER A 87 9.80 10.55 57.97
C SER A 87 10.19 11.92 58.53
N ALA A 88 9.28 12.55 59.25
CA ALA A 88 9.66 13.53 60.25
C ALA A 88 10.12 12.78 61.50
N SER A 89 11.38 12.34 61.54
CA SER A 89 12.15 12.15 62.79
C SER A 89 13.61 11.72 62.53
N THR A 90 14.52 12.63 62.88
CA THR A 90 15.81 12.37 63.55
C THR A 90 16.95 11.68 62.77
N SER A 91 17.80 12.54 62.18
CA SER A 91 19.28 12.49 62.13
C SER A 91 20.03 11.15 62.32
N THR A 92 20.88 10.76 61.35
CA THR A 92 22.35 11.02 61.29
C THR A 92 23.06 10.00 60.38
N SER A 93 24.02 10.49 59.58
CA SER A 93 25.20 9.84 58.99
C SER A 93 25.11 8.79 57.86
N VAL A 94 25.63 9.24 56.70
CA VAL A 94 26.66 8.62 55.82
C VAL A 94 26.35 7.28 55.15
N GLY A 95 26.14 7.37 53.82
CA GLY A 95 26.22 6.26 52.88
C GLY A 95 25.75 6.68 51.48
N ASN A 96 26.66 7.19 50.65
CA ASN A 96 26.42 7.46 49.23
C ASN A 96 26.19 6.13 48.49
N GLN A 97 24.94 5.79 48.20
CA GLN A 97 24.50 4.92 47.10
C GLN A 97 22.95 4.98 47.03
N LEU A 98 22.39 4.95 45.81
CA LEU A 98 20.97 4.73 45.43
C LEU A 98 20.06 5.96 45.17
N PRO A 99 20.14 6.55 43.95
CA PRO A 99 19.02 7.26 43.30
C PRO A 99 18.06 6.35 42.51
N GLU A 100 18.52 5.18 42.04
CA GLU A 100 17.77 4.31 41.11
C GLU A 100 16.54 3.64 41.76
N GLU A 101 16.60 3.25 43.04
CA GLU A 101 15.49 2.54 43.71
C GLU A 101 14.20 3.38 43.84
N THR A 102 14.31 4.71 43.89
CA THR A 102 13.15 5.59 44.07
C THR A 102 12.36 5.88 42.79
N GLU A 103 13.04 6.03 41.64
CA GLU A 103 12.36 6.25 40.35
C GLU A 103 11.68 4.97 39.88
N GLU A 104 12.32 3.82 40.07
CA GLU A 104 11.76 2.50 39.74
C GLU A 104 10.48 2.21 40.55
N ALA A 105 10.46 2.56 41.84
CA ALA A 105 9.29 2.34 42.69
C ALA A 105 8.06 3.18 42.26
N GLU A 106 8.23 4.43 41.86
CA GLU A 106 7.12 5.27 41.36
C GLU A 106 6.65 4.80 39.98
N MET A 107 7.57 4.42 39.08
CA MET A 107 7.21 3.84 37.79
C MET A 107 6.49 2.48 37.95
N ALA A 108 6.84 1.68 38.95
CA ALA A 108 6.13 0.44 39.28
C ALA A 108 4.70 0.71 39.78
N LYS A 109 4.50 1.72 40.63
CA LYS A 109 3.15 2.17 41.06
C LYS A 109 2.32 2.65 39.87
N LEU A 110 2.92 3.41 38.96
CA LEU A 110 2.24 3.87 37.76
C LEU A 110 1.81 2.69 36.88
N ALA A 111 2.70 1.74 36.63
CA ALA A 111 2.38 0.54 35.87
C ALA A 111 1.21 -0.23 36.50
N ALA A 112 1.23 -0.45 37.82
CA ALA A 112 0.15 -1.10 38.54
C ALA A 112 -1.19 -0.35 38.42
N ALA A 113 -1.18 0.99 38.44
CA ALA A 113 -2.37 1.81 38.28
C ALA A 113 -2.98 1.71 36.86
N ILE A 114 -2.12 1.68 35.84
CA ILE A 114 -2.56 1.50 34.44
C ILE A 114 -3.13 0.09 34.25
N GLU A 115 -2.45 -0.95 34.74
CA GLU A 115 -2.93 -2.34 34.66
C GLU A 115 -4.27 -2.53 35.40
N ALA A 116 -4.43 -1.95 36.60
CA ALA A 116 -5.67 -2.02 37.36
C ALA A 116 -6.84 -1.34 36.62
N THR A 117 -6.57 -0.26 35.89
CA THR A 117 -7.59 0.44 35.10
C THR A 117 -7.93 -0.33 33.83
N ALA A 118 -6.93 -0.86 33.12
CA ALA A 118 -7.13 -1.74 31.97
C ALA A 118 -7.94 -3.01 32.36
N ALA A 119 -7.66 -3.59 33.52
CA ALA A 119 -8.41 -4.73 34.05
C ALA A 119 -9.89 -4.39 34.31
N ARG A 120 -10.19 -3.20 34.86
CA ARG A 120 -11.58 -2.72 35.02
C ARG A 120 -12.30 -2.51 33.69
N ALA A 121 -11.58 -2.16 32.63
CA ALA A 121 -12.10 -2.04 31.27
C ALA A 121 -12.25 -3.41 30.54
N GLY A 122 -12.12 -4.53 31.26
CA GLY A 122 -12.27 -5.88 30.69
C GLY A 122 -11.02 -6.40 29.97
N ARG A 123 -9.85 -5.79 30.18
CA ARG A 123 -8.57 -6.19 29.58
C ARG A 123 -7.57 -6.62 30.66
N PRO A 124 -7.75 -7.78 31.31
CA PRO A 124 -6.84 -8.28 32.34
C PRO A 124 -5.45 -8.69 31.80
N GLN A 125 -5.29 -8.73 30.47
CA GLN A 125 -4.05 -9.09 29.77
C GLN A 125 -3.20 -7.87 29.36
N GLY A 126 -3.71 -6.64 29.53
CA GLY A 126 -3.02 -5.38 29.22
C GLY A 126 -1.90 -5.07 30.19
N ARG A 127 -0.90 -5.96 30.23
CA ARG A 127 0.23 -5.93 31.13
C ARG A 127 1.32 -5.03 30.58
N ILE A 128 1.88 -4.23 31.46
CA ILE A 128 2.99 -3.34 31.15
C ILE A 128 4.28 -4.10 31.38
N VAL A 129 5.09 -4.16 30.33
CA VAL A 129 6.38 -4.85 30.35
C VAL A 129 7.51 -3.86 30.63
N GLY A 130 7.37 -2.62 30.15
CA GLY A 130 8.37 -1.58 30.33
C GLY A 130 7.76 -0.18 30.28
N LEU A 131 8.33 0.72 31.06
CA LEU A 131 8.05 2.15 31.04
C LEU A 131 9.38 2.88 30.91
N ARG A 132 9.47 3.80 29.94
CA ARG A 132 10.66 4.65 29.76
C ARG A 132 10.26 6.10 29.55
N LEU A 133 10.91 7.00 30.28
CA LEU A 133 10.70 8.43 30.12
C LEU A 133 11.72 8.97 29.13
N GLU A 134 11.25 9.46 27.99
CA GLU A 134 12.05 9.95 26.88
C GLU A 134 11.70 11.40 26.55
N ARG A 135 12.52 12.09 25.74
CA ARG A 135 12.20 13.44 25.26
C ARG A 135 12.15 13.45 23.74
N TRP A 136 11.02 13.86 23.20
CA TRP A 136 10.74 13.88 21.77
C TRP A 136 10.03 15.18 21.37
N ARG A 137 9.92 15.42 20.06
CA ARG A 137 9.07 16.47 19.52
C ARG A 137 7.86 15.83 18.85
N SER A 138 6.66 16.35 19.07
CA SER A 138 5.54 15.99 18.21
C SER A 138 5.73 16.64 16.83
N ILE A 139 5.43 15.90 15.76
CA ILE A 139 5.35 16.47 14.41
C ILE A 139 4.16 17.43 14.23
N TYR A 140 3.16 17.37 15.12
CA TYR A 140 1.91 18.10 14.97
C TYR A 140 2.01 19.50 15.58
N GLY A 141 2.20 20.51 14.72
CA GLY A 141 2.46 21.90 15.09
C GLY A 141 3.96 22.19 15.25
N LEU A 142 4.36 23.46 15.06
CA LEU A 142 5.76 23.87 15.20
C LEU A 142 6.23 23.80 16.67
N ARG A 143 7.06 22.81 16.99
CA ARG A 143 7.66 22.63 18.32
C ARG A 143 9.19 22.75 18.26
N LEU A 144 9.71 23.84 18.83
CA LEU A 144 11.16 24.08 18.89
C LEU A 144 11.85 23.25 19.99
N GLN A 145 11.15 22.93 21.07
CA GLN A 145 11.68 22.19 22.21
C GLN A 145 11.05 20.81 22.30
N ALA A 146 11.84 19.82 22.76
CA ALA A 146 11.34 18.48 23.03
C ALA A 146 10.53 18.47 24.34
N SER A 147 9.38 17.80 24.34
CA SER A 147 8.54 17.52 25.51
C SER A 147 8.91 16.16 26.13
N PRO A 148 8.57 15.90 27.40
CA PRO A 148 8.68 14.57 27.98
C PRO A 148 7.57 13.65 27.46
N PHE A 149 7.95 12.44 27.04
CA PHE A 149 7.07 11.37 26.59
C PHE A 149 7.33 10.11 27.41
N LEU A 150 6.26 9.43 27.79
CA LEU A 150 6.34 8.10 28.38
C LEU A 150 6.18 7.06 27.26
N ARG A 151 7.22 6.27 27.00
CA ARG A 151 7.15 5.07 26.15
C ARG A 151 6.57 3.93 27.00
N LEU A 152 5.41 3.41 26.58
CA LEU A 152 4.74 2.29 27.24
C LEU A 152 4.92 1.04 26.39
N GLU A 153 5.64 0.05 26.92
CA GLU A 153 5.76 -1.28 26.32
C GLU A 153 4.72 -2.22 26.92
N LEU A 154 3.91 -2.81 26.05
CA LEU A 154 2.83 -3.73 26.41
C LEU A 154 3.20 -5.16 26.02
N LEU A 155 2.53 -6.14 26.65
CA LEU A 155 2.75 -7.55 26.35
C LEU A 155 2.03 -8.00 25.08
N ASP A 156 0.77 -7.61 24.90
CA ASP A 156 -0.07 -8.00 23.76
C ASP A 156 -0.34 -6.76 22.87
N PRO A 157 -0.09 -6.84 21.55
CA PRO A 157 -0.34 -5.72 20.65
C PRO A 157 -1.80 -5.31 20.58
N ARG A 158 -2.75 -6.21 20.89
CA ARG A 158 -4.19 -5.92 20.89
C ARG A 158 -4.62 -4.96 22.01
N ASP A 159 -3.76 -4.75 23.00
CA ASP A 159 -4.03 -3.86 24.12
C ASP A 159 -3.48 -2.43 23.90
N VAL A 160 -2.71 -2.18 22.83
CA VAL A 160 -2.12 -0.86 22.52
C VAL A 160 -3.19 0.22 22.35
N GLU A 161 -4.12 0.06 21.41
CA GLU A 161 -5.17 1.05 21.15
C GLU A 161 -6.13 1.25 22.35
N PRO A 162 -6.65 0.18 23.00
CA PRO A 162 -7.50 0.35 24.17
C PRO A 162 -6.82 1.10 25.33
N VAL A 163 -5.56 0.77 25.63
CA VAL A 163 -4.81 1.44 26.71
C VAL A 163 -4.50 2.88 26.31
N ALA A 164 -4.12 3.15 25.07
CA ALA A 164 -3.91 4.52 24.58
C ALA A 164 -5.19 5.37 24.69
N ALA A 165 -6.34 4.83 24.28
CA ALA A 165 -7.62 5.51 24.38
C ALA A 165 -8.04 5.81 25.83
N MET A 166 -7.76 4.87 26.75
CA MET A 166 -7.98 5.03 28.20
C MET A 166 -7.12 6.18 28.76
N LEU A 167 -5.84 6.28 28.36
CA LEU A 167 -4.96 7.37 28.78
C LEU A 167 -5.41 8.72 28.21
N GLN A 168 -5.86 8.76 26.96
CA GLN A 168 -6.41 9.98 26.34
C GLN A 168 -7.66 10.51 27.05
N ARG A 169 -8.49 9.61 27.62
CA ARG A 169 -9.68 9.97 28.42
C ARG A 169 -9.34 10.40 29.85
N GLY A 170 -8.08 10.31 30.27
CA GLY A 170 -7.65 10.71 31.61
C GLY A 170 -8.10 9.76 32.73
N GLU A 171 -8.42 8.50 32.39
CA GLU A 171 -8.87 7.50 33.38
C GLU A 171 -7.79 7.13 34.40
N VAL A 172 -6.51 7.39 34.07
CA VAL A 172 -5.37 7.23 34.98
C VAL A 172 -5.02 8.60 35.57
N SER A 173 -5.54 8.88 36.77
CA SER A 173 -5.44 10.19 37.42
C SER A 173 -4.00 10.70 37.61
N LEU A 174 -3.02 9.78 37.71
CA LEU A 174 -1.59 10.13 37.84
C LEU A 174 -1.01 10.81 36.60
N LEU A 175 -1.56 10.54 35.41
CA LEU A 175 -1.08 11.07 34.13
C LEU A 175 -1.97 12.18 33.56
N GLY A 176 -3.20 12.32 34.08
CA GLY A 176 -4.19 13.20 33.48
C GLY A 176 -4.56 12.76 32.06
N CYS A 177 -5.06 13.69 31.24
CA CYS A 177 -5.35 13.42 29.82
C CYS A 177 -4.05 13.45 29.01
N ALA A 178 -3.43 12.29 28.83
CA ALA A 178 -2.18 12.16 28.09
C ALA A 178 -2.45 11.90 26.60
N GLN A 179 -1.92 12.76 25.73
CA GLN A 179 -2.07 12.60 24.28
C GLN A 179 -1.24 11.40 23.81
N ALA A 180 -1.89 10.44 23.16
CA ALA A 180 -1.20 9.29 22.57
C ALA A 180 -0.51 9.65 21.25
N HIS A 181 0.63 9.01 21.02
CA HIS A 181 1.47 9.09 19.85
C HIS A 181 1.81 7.67 19.38
N GLU A 182 1.76 7.45 18.07
CA GLU A 182 2.06 6.17 17.38
C GLU A 182 1.23 4.95 17.80
N ALA A 183 0.25 5.10 18.68
CA ALA A 183 -0.69 4.03 19.04
C ALA A 183 -1.58 3.50 17.89
N HIS A 184 -1.80 4.29 16.82
CA HIS A 184 -2.63 3.90 15.66
C HIS A 184 -1.89 3.02 14.65
N LEU A 185 -0.57 2.90 14.79
CA LEU A 185 0.26 2.17 13.85
C LEU A 185 0.28 0.68 14.19
N PRO A 186 0.18 -0.22 13.20
CA PRO A 186 0.23 -1.65 13.46
C PRO A 186 1.57 -2.09 14.09
N PHE A 187 1.51 -3.05 15.01
CA PHE A 187 2.69 -3.61 15.67
C PHE A 187 3.79 -4.07 14.69
N LEU A 188 3.40 -4.77 13.62
CA LEU A 188 4.36 -5.24 12.60
C LEU A 188 4.97 -4.08 11.81
N LEU A 189 4.26 -2.96 11.67
CA LEU A 189 4.80 -1.77 11.00
C LEU A 189 5.89 -1.10 11.87
N HIS A 190 5.68 -1.02 13.19
CA HIS A 190 6.74 -0.59 14.12
C HIS A 190 7.99 -1.45 13.97
N PHE A 191 7.83 -2.78 13.91
CA PHE A 191 8.94 -3.71 13.72
C PHE A 191 9.69 -3.45 12.41
N LEU A 192 8.97 -3.32 11.29
CA LEU A 192 9.59 -3.05 9.99
C LEU A 192 10.36 -1.72 9.99
N SER A 193 9.79 -0.69 10.63
CA SER A 193 10.37 0.65 10.75
C SER A 193 11.63 0.67 11.63
N GLU A 194 11.57 0.17 12.87
CA GLU A 194 12.70 0.20 13.82
C GLU A 194 13.90 -0.65 13.33
N HIS A 195 13.67 -1.69 12.53
CA HIS A 195 14.73 -2.55 11.97
C HIS A 195 15.12 -2.22 10.52
N HIS A 196 14.53 -1.19 9.91
CA HIS A 196 14.82 -0.77 8.53
C HIS A 196 14.70 -1.90 7.50
N ILE A 197 13.64 -2.70 7.60
CA ILE A 197 13.31 -3.78 6.67
C ILE A 197 11.98 -3.48 5.96
N CYS A 198 11.73 -4.13 4.83
CA CYS A 198 10.51 -3.96 4.04
C CYS A 198 10.15 -5.26 3.31
N GLY A 199 8.87 -5.42 2.99
CA GLY A 199 8.37 -6.52 2.18
C GLY A 199 8.95 -6.44 0.76
N GLY A 200 9.35 -7.59 0.22
CA GLY A 200 10.07 -7.68 -1.05
C GLY A 200 11.52 -7.18 -0.98
N GLY A 201 11.95 -6.63 0.16
CA GLY A 201 13.33 -6.25 0.43
C GLY A 201 14.16 -7.40 0.99
N VAL A 202 15.49 -7.20 1.01
CA VAL A 202 16.43 -8.18 1.55
C VAL A 202 16.56 -8.02 3.06
N VAL A 203 16.32 -9.11 3.78
CA VAL A 203 16.49 -9.23 5.23
C VAL A 203 17.75 -10.04 5.51
N ARG A 204 18.60 -9.52 6.38
CA ARG A 204 19.87 -10.10 6.82
C ARG A 204 19.80 -10.32 8.33
N VAL A 205 19.92 -11.57 8.74
CA VAL A 205 19.79 -11.97 10.15
C VAL A 205 20.90 -12.90 10.57
N CYS A 206 21.22 -12.89 11.86
CA CYS A 206 22.13 -13.81 12.50
C CYS A 206 21.45 -14.45 13.71
N GLY A 207 21.42 -15.78 13.77
CA GLY A 207 20.68 -16.49 14.80
C GLY A 207 21.16 -17.91 15.08
N HIS A 208 20.44 -18.58 15.97
CA HIS A 208 20.64 -19.98 16.31
C HIS A 208 19.68 -20.86 15.49
N PRO A 209 20.17 -21.88 14.77
CA PRO A 209 19.29 -22.78 14.03
C PRO A 209 18.47 -23.65 14.98
N ARG A 210 17.19 -23.83 14.67
CA ARG A 210 16.35 -24.79 15.39
C ARG A 210 16.67 -26.21 14.93
N PRO A 211 16.89 -27.16 15.85
CA PRO A 211 17.09 -28.56 15.49
C PRO A 211 15.82 -29.17 14.89
N GLY A 212 16.01 -30.07 13.92
CA GLY A 212 14.92 -30.83 13.32
C GLY A 212 14.29 -31.78 14.35
N ARG A 213 12.98 -32.01 14.25
CA ARG A 213 12.21 -32.84 15.20
C ARG A 213 12.73 -34.27 15.38
N GLU A 214 13.35 -34.87 14.36
CA GLU A 214 13.90 -36.23 14.45
C GLU A 214 15.20 -36.30 15.29
N SER A 215 15.92 -35.18 15.38
CA SER A 215 17.20 -35.08 16.10
C SER A 215 17.06 -34.75 17.59
N SER A 216 15.85 -34.38 18.06
CA SER A 216 15.62 -33.91 19.44
C SER A 216 15.43 -35.03 20.48
N SER A 217 15.55 -36.30 20.12
CA SER A 217 15.40 -37.44 21.05
C SER A 217 16.59 -37.66 22.00
N VAL A 218 17.68 -36.86 21.91
CA VAL A 218 18.94 -37.09 22.65
C VAL A 218 19.44 -35.86 23.46
N ALA A 219 18.66 -34.79 23.62
CA ALA A 219 19.12 -33.62 24.39
C ALA A 219 18.91 -33.79 25.91
N SER A 220 19.85 -34.47 26.58
CA SER A 220 20.09 -34.33 28.02
C SER A 220 20.88 -33.03 28.28
N THR A 221 20.48 -32.26 29.30
CA THR A 221 21.08 -31.04 29.88
C THR A 221 20.50 -29.68 29.44
N GLY A 222 19.58 -29.15 30.27
CA GLY A 222 19.52 -27.74 30.71
C GLY A 222 19.16 -26.60 29.74
N SER A 223 19.19 -26.78 28.41
CA SER A 223 18.82 -25.73 27.45
C SER A 223 17.59 -26.16 26.66
N THR A 224 16.46 -25.48 26.87
CA THR A 224 15.21 -25.68 26.13
C THR A 224 15.34 -25.14 24.70
N THR A 225 16.08 -25.83 23.84
CA THR A 225 16.10 -25.54 22.40
C THR A 225 14.78 -26.00 21.77
N HIS A 226 14.00 -25.06 21.23
CA HIS A 226 12.75 -25.36 20.54
C HIS A 226 13.02 -26.14 19.25
N CYS A 227 12.23 -27.19 19.03
CA CYS A 227 12.23 -27.91 17.76
C CYS A 227 11.62 -27.07 16.64
N GLN A 228 11.97 -27.42 15.40
CA GLN A 228 11.40 -26.83 14.20
C GLN A 228 9.86 -26.82 14.21
N GLN A 229 9.25 -25.66 13.98
CA GLN A 229 7.78 -25.46 13.94
C GLN A 229 7.25 -25.35 12.50
N THR A 230 8.12 -25.01 11.55
CA THR A 230 7.76 -24.77 10.16
C THR A 230 8.24 -25.87 9.23
N CYS A 231 7.72 -25.88 8.00
CA CYS A 231 8.26 -26.72 6.92
C CYS A 231 9.33 -26.00 6.08
N CYS A 232 9.86 -24.86 6.55
CA CYS A 232 10.89 -24.13 5.82
C CYS A 232 12.21 -24.89 5.83
N SER A 233 13.01 -24.72 4.77
CA SER A 233 14.31 -25.39 4.65
C SER A 233 15.31 -24.95 5.72
N VAL A 234 15.22 -23.68 6.15
CA VAL A 234 16.05 -23.10 7.22
C VAL A 234 15.15 -22.45 8.25
N GLU A 235 15.30 -22.80 9.52
CA GLU A 235 14.58 -22.19 10.64
C GLU A 235 15.56 -21.70 11.72
N LEU A 236 15.43 -20.43 12.12
CA LEU A 236 16.35 -19.75 13.03
C LEU A 236 15.59 -19.02 14.15
N ASP A 237 16.18 -19.02 15.34
CA ASP A 237 15.84 -18.13 16.45
C ASP A 237 16.80 -16.93 16.49
N ILE A 238 16.22 -15.74 16.60
CA ILE A 238 16.92 -14.47 16.55
C ILE A 238 16.44 -13.63 17.74
N SER A 239 17.38 -13.11 18.52
CA SER A 239 17.09 -12.10 19.53
C SER A 239 17.20 -10.71 18.91
N ALA A 240 16.14 -9.92 18.95
CA ALA A 240 16.16 -8.52 18.55
C ALA A 240 16.64 -7.64 19.73
N PRO A 241 17.44 -6.59 19.48
CA PRO A 241 17.92 -6.13 18.18
C PRO A 241 19.21 -6.79 17.66
N GLN A 242 19.93 -7.56 18.48
CA GLN A 242 21.31 -7.98 18.20
C GLN A 242 21.45 -8.87 16.95
N GLY A 243 20.45 -9.70 16.66
CA GLY A 243 20.46 -10.60 15.50
C GLY A 243 19.92 -9.99 14.20
N MET A 244 19.49 -8.71 14.20
CA MET A 244 18.99 -8.00 13.02
C MET A 244 20.11 -7.18 12.36
N LEU A 245 20.72 -7.69 11.28
CA LEU A 245 21.90 -7.06 10.66
C LEU A 245 21.55 -5.80 9.84
N ASN A 246 20.36 -5.71 9.26
CA ASN A 246 19.89 -4.51 8.54
C ASN A 246 19.97 -3.24 9.41
N LEU A 247 19.64 -3.35 10.69
CA LEU A 247 19.72 -2.23 11.64
C LEU A 247 21.17 -1.77 11.86
N VAL A 248 22.12 -2.71 11.88
CA VAL A 248 23.55 -2.42 12.03
C VAL A 248 24.06 -1.66 10.80
N GLU A 249 23.67 -2.11 9.61
CA GLU A 249 24.04 -1.47 8.33
C GLU A 249 23.45 -0.06 8.24
N TYR A 250 22.19 0.12 8.61
CA TYR A 250 21.56 1.44 8.68
C TYR A 250 22.31 2.39 9.64
N ARG A 251 22.66 1.92 10.83
CA ARG A 251 23.42 2.72 11.80
C ARG A 251 24.78 3.15 11.26
N GLU A 252 25.43 2.27 10.50
CA GLU A 252 26.69 2.60 9.83
C GLU A 252 26.49 3.60 8.68
N LEU A 253 25.40 3.47 7.92
CA LEU A 253 25.04 4.43 6.87
C LEU A 253 24.76 5.83 7.47
N LEU A 254 24.02 5.90 8.57
CA LEU A 254 23.78 7.15 9.30
C LEU A 254 25.05 7.84 9.75
N ARG A 255 26.05 7.09 10.24
CA ARG A 255 27.36 7.65 10.62
C ARG A 255 28.07 8.31 9.45
N ARG A 256 27.83 7.85 8.22
CA ARG A 256 28.48 8.35 7.00
C ARG A 256 27.77 9.54 6.37
N THR A 257 26.44 9.61 6.45
CA THR A 257 25.63 10.62 5.75
C THR A 257 25.58 11.99 6.43
N GLY A 258 26.09 12.13 7.66
CA GLY A 258 26.12 13.40 8.42
C GLY A 258 25.04 13.51 9.50
N VAL A 259 25.09 14.58 10.30
CA VAL A 259 24.33 14.74 11.55
C VAL A 259 22.96 15.41 11.36
N GLY A 260 22.73 16.08 10.22
CA GLY A 260 21.51 16.84 9.97
C GLY A 260 20.25 15.98 9.80
N PRO A 261 19.07 16.46 10.22
CA PRO A 261 17.82 15.69 10.18
C PRO A 261 17.42 15.27 8.75
N GLU A 262 17.64 16.13 7.76
CA GLU A 262 17.38 15.84 6.35
C GLU A 262 18.29 14.71 5.83
N ALA A 263 19.57 14.75 6.18
CA ALA A 263 20.54 13.72 5.79
C ALA A 263 20.18 12.36 6.41
N ARG A 264 19.70 12.35 7.66
CA ARG A 264 19.21 11.14 8.33
C ARG A 264 17.93 10.61 7.72
N ALA A 265 16.99 11.48 7.35
CA ALA A 265 15.78 11.09 6.64
C ALA A 265 16.11 10.46 5.28
N LEU A 266 17.00 11.09 4.51
CA LEU A 266 17.45 10.57 3.21
C LEU A 266 18.20 9.23 3.36
N ALA A 267 19.03 9.10 4.39
CA ALA A 267 19.70 7.86 4.75
C ALA A 267 18.71 6.72 5.05
N SER A 268 17.65 7.01 5.82
CA SER A 268 16.57 6.06 6.11
C SER A 268 15.89 5.57 4.83
N LEU A 269 15.57 6.49 3.91
CA LEU A 269 14.95 6.14 2.62
C LEU A 269 15.89 5.33 1.72
N ARG A 270 17.17 5.69 1.63
CA ARG A 270 18.16 4.95 0.84
C ARG A 270 18.38 3.53 1.35
N SER A 271 18.51 3.39 2.67
CA SER A 271 18.63 2.08 3.32
C SER A 271 17.44 1.17 2.97
N GLN A 272 16.23 1.73 2.91
CA GLN A 272 15.02 1.01 2.57
C GLN A 272 14.99 0.58 1.08
N LEU A 273 15.48 1.42 0.18
CA LEU A 273 15.57 1.10 -1.25
C LEU A 273 16.72 0.14 -1.58
N GLY A 274 17.57 -0.20 -0.59
CA GLY A 274 18.72 -1.07 -0.80
C GLY A 274 19.82 -0.42 -1.64
N GLU A 275 19.82 0.91 -1.76
CA GLU A 275 20.85 1.65 -2.50
C GLU A 275 22.14 1.73 -1.67
N ASP A 276 23.18 1.02 -2.12
CA ASP A 276 24.54 1.27 -1.64
C ASP A 276 24.97 2.67 -2.12
N VAL A 277 25.33 3.54 -1.18
CA VAL A 277 25.80 4.92 -1.43
C VAL A 277 27.07 4.98 -2.32
N VAL A 278 27.65 3.84 -2.68
CA VAL A 278 28.91 3.69 -3.42
C VAL A 278 28.79 3.99 -4.92
N LEU A 279 27.58 4.11 -5.49
CA LEU A 279 27.38 4.43 -6.92
C LEU A 279 26.93 5.88 -7.20
N ALA A 280 27.37 6.84 -6.38
CA ALA A 280 27.28 8.27 -6.71
C ALA A 280 28.23 8.71 -7.85
N GLY A 281 28.61 7.80 -8.76
CA GLY A 281 29.39 8.10 -9.97
C GLY A 281 28.50 8.40 -11.19
N SER A 282 27.27 7.89 -11.23
CA SER A 282 26.28 8.30 -12.22
C SER A 282 25.52 9.50 -11.67
N ARG A 283 25.97 10.71 -12.01
CA ARG A 283 25.14 11.91 -11.86
C ARG A 283 23.76 11.58 -12.46
N PRO A 284 22.63 11.74 -11.73
CA PRO A 284 21.35 11.80 -12.41
C PRO A 284 21.50 12.83 -13.53
N LYS A 285 21.05 12.52 -14.75
CA LYS A 285 20.97 13.53 -15.81
C LYS A 285 20.27 14.72 -15.18
N ALA A 286 21.02 15.79 -14.92
CA ALA A 286 20.44 17.03 -14.46
C ALA A 286 19.37 17.33 -15.51
N GLN A 287 18.11 17.30 -15.09
CA GLN A 287 17.09 17.96 -15.86
C GLN A 287 17.60 19.39 -15.96
N GLU A 288 18.09 19.78 -17.14
CA GLU A 288 18.48 21.16 -17.35
C GLU A 288 17.29 22.00 -16.90
N PRO A 289 17.46 22.91 -15.93
CA PRO A 289 16.39 23.83 -15.60
C PRO A 289 16.03 24.50 -16.92
N SER A 290 14.80 24.31 -17.39
CA SER A 290 14.35 24.84 -18.67
C SER A 290 14.36 26.37 -18.58
N LEU A 291 15.53 26.95 -18.86
CA LEU A 291 15.76 28.36 -19.05
C LEU A 291 15.12 28.73 -20.39
N ALA A 292 13.80 28.92 -20.37
CA ALA A 292 13.17 29.80 -21.34
C ALA A 292 13.74 31.21 -21.07
N LYS A 293 14.82 31.54 -21.80
CA LYS A 293 15.33 32.92 -21.91
C LYS A 293 14.24 33.76 -22.59
N GLY A 294 13.31 34.28 -21.79
CA GLY A 294 12.48 35.41 -22.19
C GLY A 294 13.38 36.62 -22.36
N ALA A 295 13.37 37.20 -23.56
CA ALA A 295 14.25 38.30 -23.95
C ALA A 295 14.10 39.50 -23.01
N VAL A 296 15.21 39.82 -22.31
CA VAL A 296 15.42 41.09 -21.62
C VAL A 296 15.96 42.07 -22.65
N VAL A 297 15.25 43.17 -22.86
CA VAL A 297 15.77 44.33 -23.60
C VAL A 297 16.81 45.03 -22.71
N SER A 298 17.98 45.26 -23.31
CA SER A 298 19.24 45.66 -22.69
C SER A 298 19.37 47.15 -22.37
N GLY A 299 20.09 47.44 -21.28
CA GLY A 299 20.91 48.64 -21.09
C GLY A 299 20.89 49.13 -19.64
N GLY A 300 21.96 49.11 -18.83
CA GLY A 300 23.34 48.65 -18.97
C GLY A 300 24.04 48.79 -17.60
N GLU A 301 25.03 47.91 -17.34
CA GLU A 301 26.21 48.01 -16.44
C GLU A 301 25.98 48.41 -14.95
N ASN A 302 26.39 47.72 -13.89
CA ASN A 302 27.36 46.65 -13.63
C ASN A 302 27.01 46.00 -12.27
N GLY A 303 27.32 44.70 -12.09
CA GLY A 303 27.41 44.08 -10.75
C GLY A 303 26.48 42.88 -10.53
N SER A 304 27.04 41.69 -10.66
CA SER A 304 26.45 40.36 -10.47
C SER A 304 25.64 40.13 -9.18
N ARG A 305 24.35 39.83 -9.32
CA ARG A 305 23.54 39.05 -8.37
C ARG A 305 22.44 38.26 -9.12
N PRO A 306 22.18 36.98 -8.81
CA PRO A 306 20.99 36.28 -9.30
C PRO A 306 19.75 36.79 -8.54
N LEU A 307 18.69 37.16 -9.26
CA LEU A 307 17.41 37.59 -8.69
C LEU A 307 16.65 36.38 -8.09
N PRO A 308 15.96 36.54 -6.93
CA PRO A 308 15.22 35.47 -6.28
C PRO A 308 13.84 35.24 -6.92
N ALA A 309 13.44 33.97 -6.96
CA ALA A 309 12.09 33.42 -7.07
C ALA A 309 11.09 34.17 -7.98
N ALA A 310 10.78 33.55 -9.13
CA ALA A 310 9.66 33.92 -9.98
C ALA A 310 8.37 34.06 -9.14
N ARG A 311 7.89 35.30 -9.01
CA ARG A 311 6.69 35.68 -8.25
C ARG A 311 5.46 35.22 -9.06
N THR A 312 4.85 34.12 -8.67
CA THR A 312 3.73 33.49 -9.40
C THR A 312 2.35 34.09 -9.12
N THR A 313 2.22 34.99 -8.14
CA THR A 313 0.94 35.64 -7.81
C THR A 313 0.95 37.12 -8.23
N PRO A 314 0.06 37.55 -9.15
CA PRO A 314 -0.04 38.95 -9.55
C PRO A 314 -0.26 39.87 -8.34
N LEU A 315 0.43 41.02 -8.32
CA LEU A 315 0.41 41.98 -7.19
C LEU A 315 -1.02 42.41 -6.81
N ALA A 316 -1.92 42.52 -7.80
CA ALA A 316 -3.32 42.84 -7.60
C ALA A 316 -4.07 41.78 -6.78
N VAL A 317 -3.79 40.50 -7.04
CA VAL A 317 -4.37 39.36 -6.30
C VAL A 317 -3.86 39.36 -4.87
N ARG A 318 -2.56 39.65 -4.66
CA ARG A 318 -1.96 39.74 -3.33
C ARG A 318 -2.51 40.89 -2.50
N HIS A 319 -2.74 42.06 -3.12
CA HIS A 319 -3.38 43.20 -2.46
C HIS A 319 -4.88 42.97 -2.18
N ALA A 320 -5.58 42.23 -3.05
CA ALA A 320 -6.96 41.84 -2.80
C ALA A 320 -7.05 40.82 -1.66
N LEU A 321 -6.15 39.84 -1.62
CA LEU A 321 -6.03 38.86 -0.55
C LEU A 321 -5.67 39.52 0.79
N HIS A 322 -4.73 40.47 0.80
CA HIS A 322 -4.37 41.24 2.00
C HIS A 322 -5.54 42.06 2.54
N ARG A 323 -6.34 42.70 1.67
CA ARG A 323 -7.54 43.45 2.08
C ARG A 323 -8.61 42.54 2.67
N TRP A 324 -8.80 41.35 2.11
CA TRP A 324 -9.72 40.35 2.66
C TRP A 324 -9.21 39.77 4.00
N LEU A 325 -7.91 39.47 4.08
CA LEU A 325 -7.23 39.01 5.29
C LEU A 325 -7.11 40.09 6.38
N ALA A 326 -7.35 41.36 6.06
CA ALA A 326 -7.51 42.46 7.02
C ALA A 326 -8.97 42.72 7.45
N GLY A 327 -9.93 41.90 7.02
CA GLY A 327 -11.34 41.98 7.45
C GLY A 327 -12.27 42.71 6.47
N GLY A 328 -11.82 43.02 5.25
CA GLY A 328 -12.67 43.54 4.17
C GLY A 328 -13.55 42.48 3.51
N GLN A 329 -14.47 42.89 2.62
CA GLN A 329 -15.27 41.95 1.82
C GLN A 329 -14.40 41.09 0.89
N PRO A 330 -14.81 39.83 0.61
CA PRO A 330 -14.08 38.96 -0.32
C PRO A 330 -13.92 39.62 -1.69
N PRO A 331 -12.85 39.31 -2.43
CA PRO A 331 -12.67 39.87 -3.77
C PRO A 331 -13.88 39.50 -4.64
N GLY A 332 -14.63 40.52 -5.05
CA GLY A 332 -15.70 40.36 -6.03
C GLY A 332 -15.16 39.98 -7.42
N PRO A 333 -16.05 39.79 -8.42
CA PRO A 333 -15.71 39.37 -9.79
C PRO A 333 -14.72 40.27 -10.55
N GLU A 334 -14.23 41.36 -9.96
CA GLU A 334 -13.20 42.25 -10.49
C GLU A 334 -11.79 41.61 -10.55
N ALA A 335 -11.53 40.53 -9.81
CA ALA A 335 -10.27 39.77 -9.95
C ALA A 335 -10.22 38.94 -11.25
N ALA A 336 -11.38 38.54 -11.79
CA ALA A 336 -11.48 37.87 -13.09
C ALA A 336 -11.38 38.88 -14.26
N SER A 337 -11.88 40.10 -14.06
CA SER A 337 -11.80 41.16 -15.09
C SER A 337 -10.37 41.64 -15.32
N SER A 338 -9.48 41.55 -14.33
CA SER A 338 -8.08 41.94 -14.44
C SER A 338 -7.21 40.94 -15.21
N LEU A 339 -7.53 39.64 -15.16
CA LEU A 339 -6.94 38.63 -16.05
C LEU A 339 -7.46 38.76 -17.50
N SER A 340 -8.76 39.07 -17.66
CA SER A 340 -9.36 39.37 -18.97
C SER A 340 -8.79 40.64 -19.60
N ALA A 341 -8.54 41.68 -18.80
CA ALA A 341 -7.90 42.92 -19.25
C ALA A 341 -6.43 42.74 -19.64
N ALA A 342 -5.69 41.87 -18.94
CA ALA A 342 -4.31 41.52 -19.30
C ALA A 342 -4.26 40.72 -20.61
N ALA A 343 -5.19 39.78 -20.81
CA ALA A 343 -5.34 39.05 -22.08
C ALA A 343 -5.73 39.99 -23.24
N ALA A 344 -6.65 40.94 -22.99
CA ALA A 344 -7.03 41.97 -23.95
C ALA A 344 -5.87 42.93 -24.29
N GLY A 345 -5.00 43.24 -23.32
CA GLY A 345 -3.81 44.06 -23.53
C GLY A 345 -2.74 43.37 -24.39
N VAL A 346 -2.55 42.06 -24.21
CA VAL A 346 -1.66 41.26 -25.07
C VAL A 346 -2.23 41.15 -26.50
N ALA A 347 -3.55 40.97 -26.63
CA ALA A 347 -4.22 40.97 -27.92
C ALA A 347 -4.12 42.33 -28.65
N ALA A 348 -4.27 43.44 -27.93
CA ALA A 348 -4.14 44.79 -28.49
C ALA A 348 -2.69 45.14 -28.90
N ALA A 349 -1.69 44.65 -28.15
CA ALA A 349 -0.28 44.83 -28.47
C ALA A 349 0.14 44.05 -29.74
N LEU A 350 -0.42 42.84 -29.93
CA LEU A 350 -0.28 42.07 -31.17
C LEU A 350 -0.94 42.78 -32.36
N HIS A 351 -2.05 43.50 -32.11
CA HIS A 351 -2.82 44.21 -33.12
C HIS A 351 -2.14 45.50 -33.64
N ALA A 352 -1.30 46.14 -32.81
CA ALA A 352 -0.62 47.38 -33.14
C ALA A 352 0.67 47.18 -33.97
N ALA A 353 1.23 45.96 -33.98
CA ALA A 353 2.50 45.65 -34.64
C ALA A 353 2.39 45.41 -36.16
N GLY A 354 1.18 45.41 -36.74
CA GLY A 354 0.92 44.92 -38.11
C GLY A 354 0.49 45.95 -39.17
N GLN A 355 0.73 47.26 -38.99
CA GLN A 355 0.23 48.28 -39.94
C GLN A 355 1.36 49.09 -40.63
N THR A 356 1.86 48.59 -41.76
CA THR A 356 2.40 49.41 -42.86
C THR A 356 2.01 48.78 -44.20
N ALA A 357 1.39 49.58 -45.07
CA ALA A 357 0.71 49.14 -46.29
C ALA A 357 1.65 48.82 -47.46
N THR A 358 1.38 47.73 -48.20
CA THR A 358 1.41 47.63 -49.69
C THR A 358 1.01 46.22 -50.15
N ILE A 359 0.04 46.13 -51.08
CA ILE A 359 -0.39 45.00 -51.95
C ILE A 359 -0.40 43.59 -51.30
N PRO A 360 -1.57 43.00 -50.98
CA PRO A 360 -1.60 41.74 -50.26
C PRO A 360 -1.16 40.55 -51.12
N ASP A 361 -0.05 39.92 -50.73
CA ASP A 361 0.35 38.58 -51.16
C ASP A 361 -0.58 37.50 -50.55
N LEU A 362 -0.49 36.24 -50.99
CA LEU A 362 -1.38 35.14 -50.55
C LEU A 362 -1.43 34.98 -49.01
N GLU A 363 -0.36 35.38 -48.31
CA GLU A 363 -0.24 35.38 -46.84
C GLU A 363 -1.08 36.49 -46.18
N ASP A 364 -1.24 37.65 -46.84
CA ASP A 364 -2.06 38.77 -46.38
C ASP A 364 -3.57 38.56 -46.62
N MET A 365 -3.97 37.54 -47.38
CA MET A 365 -5.40 37.13 -47.46
C MET A 365 -5.85 36.31 -46.26
N VAL A 366 -4.92 35.69 -45.53
CA VAL A 366 -5.22 34.87 -44.34
C VAL A 366 -5.28 35.73 -43.07
N ALA A 367 -4.55 36.85 -43.03
CA ALA A 367 -4.40 37.68 -41.83
C ALA A 367 -5.59 38.61 -41.44
N PRO A 368 -6.46 39.15 -42.34
CA PRO A 368 -7.47 40.15 -41.96
C PRO A 368 -8.90 39.62 -41.80
N LEU A 369 -9.12 38.30 -41.67
CA LEU A 369 -10.47 37.76 -41.38
C LEU A 369 -10.93 37.94 -39.92
N ALA A 370 -10.10 38.54 -39.06
CA ALA A 370 -10.50 39.03 -37.74
C ALA A 370 -9.92 40.46 -37.59
N PRO A 371 -10.68 41.54 -37.33
CA PRO A 371 -12.02 41.63 -36.74
C PRO A 371 -12.93 42.65 -37.47
N GLY A 372 -13.76 42.17 -38.39
CA GLY A 372 -14.88 42.92 -38.93
C GLY A 372 -16.04 41.95 -39.07
N GLY A 373 -16.88 41.87 -38.05
CA GLY A 373 -17.87 40.81 -37.86
C GLY A 373 -18.53 40.36 -39.17
N LEU A 374 -18.26 39.12 -39.57
CA LEU A 374 -19.15 38.37 -40.45
C LEU A 374 -20.53 38.51 -39.83
N LYS A 375 -21.44 39.23 -40.50
CA LYS A 375 -22.84 39.32 -40.08
C LYS A 375 -23.37 37.89 -39.97
N GLU A 376 -23.41 37.36 -38.76
CA GLU A 376 -24.18 36.16 -38.46
C GLU A 376 -25.62 36.46 -38.87
N ARG A 377 -26.03 35.92 -40.03
CA ARG A 377 -27.43 35.68 -40.30
C ARG A 377 -27.87 34.63 -39.28
N ARG A 378 -28.26 35.07 -38.07
CA ARG A 378 -29.16 34.29 -37.22
C ARG A 378 -30.49 34.16 -37.95
N CYS A 379 -30.58 33.13 -38.80
CA CYS A 379 -31.87 32.63 -39.25
C CYS A 379 -32.61 32.13 -38.00
N ARG A 380 -33.51 32.96 -37.46
CA ARG A 380 -34.63 32.43 -36.68
C ARG A 380 -35.32 31.39 -37.57
N PHE A 381 -35.63 30.22 -37.02
CA PHE A 381 -36.42 29.19 -37.71
C PHE A 381 -37.81 29.78 -38.04
N ALA A 382 -37.93 30.41 -39.20
CA ALA A 382 -39.19 30.77 -39.83
C ALA A 382 -39.35 29.85 -41.05
N ARG A 383 -40.32 28.95 -40.98
CA ARG A 383 -40.68 28.06 -42.10
C ARG A 383 -41.26 28.95 -43.20
N ALA A 384 -40.55 29.10 -44.32
CA ALA A 384 -41.09 29.85 -45.46
C ALA A 384 -42.28 29.08 -46.06
N PRO A 385 -43.42 29.73 -46.34
CA PRO A 385 -44.54 29.08 -47.03
C PRO A 385 -44.15 28.78 -48.48
N ALA A 386 -44.30 27.52 -48.89
CA ALA A 386 -44.07 27.11 -50.27
C ALA A 386 -45.19 27.65 -51.18
N SER A 387 -44.82 28.35 -52.26
CA SER A 387 -45.76 28.82 -53.29
C SER A 387 -45.97 27.73 -54.35
N PRO A 388 -47.21 27.47 -54.82
CA PRO A 388 -47.53 26.32 -55.66
C PRO A 388 -47.26 26.62 -57.14
N ALA A 389 -45.98 26.61 -57.53
CA ALA A 389 -45.46 26.30 -58.88
C ALA A 389 -44.04 26.89 -59.04
N ARG A 390 -43.01 26.06 -58.85
CA ARG A 390 -41.67 26.34 -59.40
C ARG A 390 -41.13 25.08 -60.06
N PHE A 391 -40.80 25.19 -61.34
CA PHE A 391 -39.86 24.30 -62.01
C PHE A 391 -38.44 24.74 -61.61
N SER A 392 -37.58 23.79 -61.27
CA SER A 392 -36.15 23.99 -61.06
C SER A 392 -35.37 23.17 -62.07
N ASP A 393 -34.54 23.83 -62.88
CA ASP A 393 -33.51 23.16 -63.66
C ASP A 393 -32.46 22.58 -62.70
N PRO A 394 -32.01 21.33 -62.86
CA PRO A 394 -30.92 20.80 -62.03
C PRO A 394 -29.61 21.51 -62.39
N ALA A 395 -29.12 22.33 -61.47
CA ALA A 395 -27.84 23.03 -61.55
C ALA A 395 -26.64 22.14 -61.17
N ASP A 396 -26.81 20.81 -61.20
CA ASP A 396 -25.73 19.88 -60.95
C ASP A 396 -24.84 19.79 -62.18
N ASP A 397 -23.62 20.30 -62.06
CA ASP A 397 -22.56 20.15 -63.07
C ASP A 397 -22.22 18.65 -63.23
N PRO A 398 -22.43 18.03 -64.40
CA PRO A 398 -22.15 16.61 -64.57
C PRO A 398 -20.66 16.35 -64.32
N ARG A 399 -20.36 15.43 -63.38
CA ARG A 399 -18.99 15.08 -62.95
C ARG A 399 -18.02 15.03 -64.15
N SER A 400 -16.93 15.77 -64.05
CA SER A 400 -15.93 15.87 -65.13
C SER A 400 -15.35 14.51 -65.49
N ARG A 401 -15.20 14.24 -66.80
CA ARG A 401 -14.69 12.97 -67.34
C ARG A 401 -13.33 12.53 -66.77
N SER A 402 -12.54 13.45 -66.21
CA SER A 402 -11.25 13.14 -65.59
C SER A 402 -11.38 12.29 -64.32
N ILE A 403 -12.44 12.47 -63.53
CA ILE A 403 -12.66 11.70 -62.29
C ILE A 403 -12.97 10.22 -62.61
N SER A 404 -13.67 9.96 -63.72
CA SER A 404 -13.97 8.59 -64.19
C SER A 404 -12.74 7.84 -64.70
N ALA A 405 -11.66 8.54 -65.06
CA ALA A 405 -10.40 7.93 -65.50
C ALA A 405 -9.44 7.63 -64.34
N THR A 406 -9.45 8.44 -63.28
CA THR A 406 -8.62 8.23 -62.06
C THR A 406 -9.22 7.25 -61.07
N HIS A 407 -10.54 7.03 -61.10
CA HIS A 407 -11.23 5.98 -60.36
C HIS A 407 -11.88 4.98 -61.32
N PRO A 408 -11.10 4.06 -61.93
CA PRO A 408 -11.71 2.93 -62.63
C PRO A 408 -12.55 2.14 -61.62
N LEU A 409 -13.82 1.90 -61.95
CA LEU A 409 -14.78 1.12 -61.16
C LEU A 409 -14.22 -0.26 -60.82
N ARG A 410 -13.50 -0.38 -59.72
CA ARG A 410 -13.02 -1.66 -59.21
C ARG A 410 -13.07 -1.68 -57.69
N ASN A 411 -14.30 -1.67 -57.18
CA ASN A 411 -14.66 -2.34 -55.94
C ASN A 411 -16.01 -3.02 -56.22
N PRO A 412 -16.05 -4.31 -56.61
CA PRO A 412 -17.31 -5.00 -56.75
C PRO A 412 -17.93 -5.16 -55.35
N SER A 413 -19.02 -4.44 -55.10
CA SER A 413 -19.94 -4.80 -54.03
C SER A 413 -20.60 -6.14 -54.39
N PRO A 414 -20.51 -7.19 -53.56
CA PRO A 414 -21.14 -8.46 -53.89
C PRO A 414 -22.65 -8.35 -53.72
N SER A 415 -23.38 -8.48 -54.82
CA SER A 415 -24.82 -8.78 -54.82
C SER A 415 -25.00 -10.25 -55.21
N ASP A 416 -25.65 -10.99 -54.31
CA ASP A 416 -26.47 -12.20 -54.47
C ASP A 416 -26.33 -13.03 -55.76
N ASP A 417 -25.74 -14.22 -55.59
CA ASP A 417 -26.31 -15.52 -55.96
C ASP A 417 -25.19 -16.53 -56.25
N THR A 418 -24.80 -17.37 -55.27
CA THR A 418 -24.38 -18.77 -55.47
C THR A 418 -24.13 -19.50 -54.14
N LYS A 419 -24.50 -20.79 -54.14
CA LYS A 419 -24.61 -21.76 -53.04
C LYS A 419 -23.40 -21.87 -52.07
N PRO A 420 -23.60 -22.33 -50.81
CA PRO A 420 -22.54 -22.45 -49.83
C PRO A 420 -21.79 -23.80 -49.93
N THR A 421 -20.46 -23.78 -49.85
CA THR A 421 -19.53 -24.75 -49.19
C THR A 421 -18.08 -24.50 -49.64
N PRO A 422 -17.05 -24.91 -48.86
CA PRO A 422 -16.77 -24.60 -47.45
C PRO A 422 -15.60 -23.59 -47.36
N VAL A 423 -15.63 -22.67 -46.38
CA VAL A 423 -14.55 -21.71 -46.16
C VAL A 423 -13.43 -22.38 -45.37
N ALA A 424 -12.32 -22.64 -46.06
CA ALA A 424 -11.01 -22.77 -45.47
C ALA A 424 -10.50 -21.39 -45.00
N ASP A 425 -9.72 -21.42 -43.93
CA ASP A 425 -8.96 -20.34 -43.31
C ASP A 425 -8.69 -19.10 -44.18
N GLN A 426 -9.03 -17.92 -43.63
CA GLN A 426 -8.09 -16.79 -43.62
C GLN A 426 -8.50 -15.71 -42.62
N SER A 427 -7.63 -15.59 -41.61
CA SER A 427 -7.38 -14.39 -40.81
C SER A 427 -7.28 -13.13 -41.67
N ALA A 428 -7.98 -12.06 -41.29
CA ALA A 428 -7.41 -10.73 -41.04
C ALA A 428 -8.50 -9.64 -41.01
N MET A 429 -8.28 -8.65 -40.14
CA MET A 429 -8.94 -7.35 -40.05
C MET A 429 -10.22 -7.25 -39.20
N ALA A 430 -10.06 -7.42 -37.89
CA ALA A 430 -10.85 -6.66 -36.92
C ALA A 430 -10.09 -5.36 -36.59
N GLN A 431 -10.73 -4.22 -36.83
CA GLN A 431 -10.24 -2.90 -36.50
C GLN A 431 -10.10 -2.77 -34.97
N ALA A 432 -8.85 -2.58 -34.53
CA ALA A 432 -8.51 -2.34 -33.14
C ALA A 432 -9.04 -0.97 -32.68
N SER A 433 -9.83 -0.98 -31.60
CA SER A 433 -10.02 0.18 -30.73
C SER A 433 -8.65 0.73 -30.28
N PRO A 434 -8.49 2.04 -30.02
CA PRO A 434 -7.24 2.60 -29.53
C PRO A 434 -7.06 2.21 -28.07
N MET A 435 -6.69 0.96 -27.82
CA MET A 435 -6.07 0.58 -26.56
C MET A 435 -4.71 1.24 -26.50
N LEU A 436 -4.40 1.80 -25.33
CA LEU A 436 -3.07 2.18 -24.92
C LEU A 436 -2.13 0.99 -25.19
N ASN A 437 -1.45 1.02 -26.33
CA ASN A 437 -0.26 0.22 -26.59
C ASN A 437 0.80 0.72 -25.61
N MET A 438 0.72 0.23 -24.37
CA MET A 438 1.87 0.20 -23.49
C MET A 438 2.89 -0.68 -24.22
N PRO A 439 4.07 -0.15 -24.60
CA PRO A 439 5.06 -0.95 -25.30
C PRO A 439 5.38 -2.17 -24.45
N ALA A 440 5.28 -3.34 -25.08
CA ALA A 440 5.79 -4.59 -24.55
C ALA A 440 7.23 -4.35 -24.07
N ALA A 441 7.47 -4.65 -22.79
CA ALA A 441 8.78 -4.84 -22.19
C ALA A 441 9.84 -3.85 -22.68
N ALA A 442 9.76 -2.59 -22.24
CA ALA A 442 11.00 -1.97 -21.82
C ALA A 442 11.47 -2.76 -20.59
N SER A 443 12.27 -3.81 -20.83
CA SER A 443 13.13 -4.37 -19.80
C SER A 443 13.85 -3.16 -19.21
N THR A 444 13.43 -2.73 -18.03
CA THR A 444 14.16 -1.75 -17.24
C THR A 444 15.58 -2.27 -17.19
N SER A 445 16.46 -1.42 -17.70
CA SER A 445 17.90 -1.61 -17.84
C SER A 445 18.46 -2.61 -16.85
N CYS A 446 19.18 -3.62 -17.37
CA CYS A 446 20.13 -4.48 -16.69
C CYS A 446 20.65 -3.86 -15.38
N SER A 447 19.97 -4.13 -14.26
CA SER A 447 20.56 -4.07 -12.94
C SER A 447 20.74 -5.50 -12.48
N SER A 448 21.85 -5.75 -11.81
CA SER A 448 22.23 -7.02 -11.19
C SER A 448 21.31 -7.49 -10.05
N ASP A 449 20.15 -6.85 -9.87
CA ASP A 449 19.35 -6.94 -8.65
C ASP A 449 18.15 -7.85 -8.84
N VAL A 450 18.31 -9.07 -8.35
CA VAL A 450 17.27 -10.10 -8.28
C VAL A 450 16.17 -9.62 -7.33
N GLN A 451 14.95 -9.48 -7.84
CA GLN A 451 13.78 -9.10 -7.06
C GLN A 451 13.14 -10.31 -6.39
N TRP A 452 12.22 -10.08 -5.46
CA TRP A 452 11.60 -11.13 -4.66
C TRP A 452 10.66 -12.01 -5.49
N GLU A 453 9.92 -11.44 -6.43
CA GLU A 453 8.95 -12.13 -7.29
C GLU A 453 9.61 -13.19 -8.18
N ASP A 454 10.91 -13.03 -8.40
CA ASP A 454 11.72 -13.91 -9.22
C ASP A 454 12.30 -15.09 -8.45
N LEU A 455 12.27 -15.01 -7.13
CA LEU A 455 12.62 -16.10 -6.23
C LEU A 455 11.35 -16.80 -5.72
N ALA A 456 10.25 -16.07 -5.66
CA ALA A 456 8.99 -16.54 -5.11
C ALA A 456 8.38 -17.67 -5.95
N SER A 457 7.82 -18.67 -5.27
CA SER A 457 6.99 -19.69 -5.91
C SER A 457 5.51 -19.30 -5.82
N VAL A 458 4.77 -19.53 -6.90
CA VAL A 458 3.35 -19.15 -7.02
C VAL A 458 2.52 -20.37 -7.40
N LEU A 459 1.48 -20.67 -6.63
CA LEU A 459 0.56 -21.78 -6.86
C LEU A 459 -0.87 -21.25 -7.06
N SER A 460 -1.46 -21.53 -8.21
CA SER A 460 -2.87 -21.28 -8.49
C SER A 460 -3.67 -22.58 -8.46
N LEU A 461 -4.82 -22.58 -7.79
CA LEU A 461 -5.71 -23.74 -7.65
C LEU A 461 -7.13 -23.43 -8.11
N GLU A 462 -7.75 -24.39 -8.80
CA GLU A 462 -9.18 -24.43 -9.09
C GLU A 462 -9.71 -25.85 -8.82
N ILE A 463 -10.99 -25.98 -8.45
CA ILE A 463 -11.62 -27.27 -8.15
C ILE A 463 -12.54 -27.72 -9.30
N LEU A 464 -12.65 -29.03 -9.45
CA LEU A 464 -13.69 -29.70 -10.22
C LEU A 464 -14.46 -30.62 -9.26
N GLY A 465 -15.78 -30.50 -9.26
CA GLY A 465 -16.66 -31.33 -8.44
C GLY A 465 -17.96 -31.66 -9.16
N THR A 466 -18.75 -32.52 -8.54
CA THR A 466 -20.04 -32.98 -9.06
C THR A 466 -21.19 -32.43 -8.21
N CYS A 467 -22.17 -31.83 -8.88
CA CYS A 467 -23.33 -31.24 -8.23
C CYS A 467 -24.36 -32.31 -7.88
N SER A 468 -24.92 -32.26 -6.68
CA SER A 468 -26.02 -33.16 -6.30
C SER A 468 -27.28 -32.93 -7.18
N ALA A 469 -27.85 -34.01 -7.71
CA ALA A 469 -28.93 -34.02 -8.72
C ALA A 469 -30.20 -33.19 -8.40
N LYS A 470 -30.39 -32.74 -7.14
CA LYS A 470 -31.53 -31.91 -6.74
C LYS A 470 -31.47 -30.46 -7.23
N GLN A 471 -30.30 -29.94 -7.64
CA GLN A 471 -30.17 -28.59 -8.22
C GLN A 471 -30.54 -28.52 -9.71
N ASN A 472 -30.57 -29.64 -10.43
CA ASN A 472 -30.85 -29.69 -11.88
C ASN A 472 -32.33 -29.48 -12.27
N GLN A 473 -33.23 -29.18 -11.32
CA GLN A 473 -34.67 -29.00 -11.56
C GLN A 473 -35.16 -27.55 -11.57
N SER A 474 -34.27 -26.54 -11.59
CA SER A 474 -34.70 -25.16 -11.85
C SER A 474 -35.13 -25.02 -13.31
N ARG A 475 -36.39 -24.62 -13.54
CA ARG A 475 -36.95 -24.38 -14.88
C ARG A 475 -36.16 -23.28 -15.61
N PRO A 476 -36.01 -23.35 -16.95
CA PRO A 476 -35.43 -22.25 -17.70
C PRO A 476 -36.39 -21.06 -17.63
N GLY A 477 -36.08 -20.06 -16.80
CA GLY A 477 -36.91 -18.85 -16.65
C GLY A 477 -36.90 -18.23 -15.25
N ASP A 478 -36.53 -18.97 -14.22
CA ASP A 478 -36.32 -18.39 -12.89
C ASP A 478 -34.89 -17.82 -12.83
N GLY A 479 -34.77 -16.52 -12.52
CA GLY A 479 -33.52 -15.75 -12.69
C GLY A 479 -32.27 -16.43 -12.12
N GLU A 480 -31.15 -16.32 -12.85
CA GLU A 480 -29.80 -16.86 -12.57
C GLU A 480 -29.64 -17.47 -11.16
N GLY A 481 -30.13 -18.70 -11.00
CA GLY A 481 -29.91 -19.49 -9.80
C GLY A 481 -28.41 -19.69 -9.61
N ASP A 482 -27.93 -19.40 -8.40
CA ASP A 482 -26.52 -19.43 -8.01
C ASP A 482 -25.86 -20.77 -8.40
N ASN A 483 -25.13 -20.76 -9.52
CA ASN A 483 -24.52 -21.90 -10.19
C ASN A 483 -23.18 -22.27 -9.51
N SER A 484 -23.18 -22.31 -8.17
CA SER A 484 -22.01 -22.52 -7.32
C SER A 484 -22.09 -23.84 -6.54
N TYR A 485 -20.93 -24.45 -6.33
CA TYR A 485 -20.81 -25.68 -5.54
C TYR A 485 -21.15 -25.41 -4.07
N ASP A 486 -21.89 -26.32 -3.43
CA ASP A 486 -22.17 -26.30 -2.00
C ASP A 486 -21.20 -27.26 -1.26
N PRO A 487 -20.27 -26.75 -0.44
CA PRO A 487 -19.25 -27.59 0.23
C PRO A 487 -19.86 -28.62 1.20
N THR A 488 -21.11 -28.43 1.63
CA THR A 488 -21.80 -29.38 2.51
C THR A 488 -22.36 -30.59 1.76
N LYS A 489 -22.62 -30.47 0.46
CA LYS A 489 -23.32 -31.49 -0.34
C LYS A 489 -22.48 -32.03 -1.48
N ASP A 490 -21.75 -31.16 -2.15
CA ASP A 490 -21.00 -31.48 -3.37
C ASP A 490 -19.58 -31.94 -3.00
N SER A 491 -19.14 -33.04 -3.61
CA SER A 491 -17.80 -33.61 -3.41
C SER A 491 -16.78 -33.00 -4.36
N VAL A 492 -15.51 -32.97 -3.93
CA VAL A 492 -14.38 -32.62 -4.78
C VAL A 492 -13.90 -33.84 -5.53
N ASP A 493 -13.99 -33.80 -6.86
CA ASP A 493 -13.52 -34.88 -7.73
C ASP A 493 -12.10 -34.67 -8.23
N ALA A 494 -11.68 -33.41 -8.42
CA ALA A 494 -10.31 -33.08 -8.74
C ALA A 494 -9.89 -31.69 -8.26
N VAL A 495 -8.61 -31.56 -7.94
CA VAL A 495 -7.93 -30.27 -7.71
C VAL A 495 -6.96 -30.04 -8.86
N CYS A 496 -7.24 -29.01 -9.67
CA CYS A 496 -6.40 -28.62 -10.80
C CYS A 496 -5.51 -27.46 -10.38
N TYR A 497 -4.25 -27.48 -10.85
CA TYR A 497 -3.25 -26.52 -10.43
C TYR A 497 -2.35 -26.03 -11.56
N ALA A 498 -1.84 -24.82 -11.37
CA ALA A 498 -0.70 -24.28 -12.09
C ALA A 498 0.33 -23.79 -11.06
N LEU A 499 1.56 -24.30 -11.15
CA LEU A 499 2.65 -24.01 -10.22
C LEU A 499 3.81 -23.36 -10.96
N ARG A 500 4.20 -22.17 -10.51
CA ARG A 500 5.49 -21.55 -10.80
C ARG A 500 6.48 -21.91 -9.69
N PRO A 501 7.49 -22.75 -9.96
CA PRO A 501 8.47 -23.14 -8.94
C PRO A 501 9.36 -21.97 -8.52
N HIS A 502 10.07 -22.12 -7.40
CA HIS A 502 11.07 -21.14 -6.95
C HIS A 502 12.14 -20.92 -8.01
N GLY A 503 12.44 -19.65 -8.27
CA GLY A 503 13.65 -19.26 -8.97
C GLY A 503 14.86 -19.29 -8.06
N CYS A 504 16.05 -19.26 -8.65
CA CYS A 504 17.31 -19.14 -7.92
C CYS A 504 18.34 -18.35 -8.71
N VAL A 505 19.41 -17.97 -8.03
CA VAL A 505 20.55 -17.26 -8.60
C VAL A 505 21.79 -18.13 -8.44
N LEU A 506 22.28 -18.67 -9.56
CA LEU A 506 23.49 -19.50 -9.60
C LEU A 506 24.53 -18.82 -10.51
N GLY A 507 25.72 -18.57 -9.98
CA GLY A 507 26.80 -17.91 -10.73
C GLY A 507 26.45 -16.51 -11.24
N GLY A 508 25.58 -15.79 -10.53
CA GLY A 508 25.10 -14.46 -10.92
C GLY A 508 24.02 -14.46 -12.02
N ARG A 509 23.60 -15.64 -12.51
CA ARG A 509 22.50 -15.77 -13.48
C ARG A 509 21.22 -16.17 -12.77
N ARG A 510 20.11 -15.54 -13.15
CA ARG A 510 18.78 -15.95 -12.70
C ARG A 510 18.35 -17.20 -13.46
N LEU A 511 17.85 -18.19 -12.73
CA LEU A 511 17.27 -19.41 -13.26
C LEU A 511 15.83 -19.52 -12.77
N GLN A 512 14.90 -19.57 -13.71
CA GLN A 512 13.48 -19.80 -13.44
C GLN A 512 13.07 -21.14 -14.09
N PRO A 513 12.64 -22.14 -13.29
CA PRO A 513 12.06 -23.35 -13.85
C PRO A 513 10.76 -23.06 -14.61
N PRO A 514 10.41 -23.85 -15.64
CA PRO A 514 9.15 -23.67 -16.36
C PRO A 514 7.95 -23.94 -15.46
N ASP A 515 6.86 -23.21 -15.71
CA ASP A 515 5.58 -23.41 -15.03
C ASP A 515 5.05 -24.83 -15.29
N GLN A 516 4.48 -25.44 -14.25
CA GLN A 516 3.97 -26.81 -14.27
C GLN A 516 2.45 -26.79 -14.13
N ARG A 517 1.76 -27.57 -14.97
CA ARG A 517 0.31 -27.77 -14.90
C ARG A 517 0.01 -29.20 -14.46
N GLY A 518 -1.02 -29.38 -13.65
CA GLY A 518 -1.39 -30.71 -13.18
C GLY A 518 -2.74 -30.78 -12.50
N ALA A 519 -3.16 -32.00 -12.17
CA ALA A 519 -4.35 -32.26 -11.38
C ALA A 519 -4.19 -33.48 -10.47
N ILE A 520 -4.79 -33.40 -9.28
CA ILE A 520 -4.99 -34.52 -8.35
C ILE A 520 -6.45 -34.94 -8.49
N VAL A 521 -6.71 -36.19 -8.88
CA VAL A 521 -8.03 -36.67 -9.31
C VAL A 521 -8.45 -37.88 -8.47
N VAL A 522 -9.68 -37.87 -7.98
CA VAL A 522 -10.30 -39.00 -7.28
C VAL A 522 -10.66 -40.09 -8.28
N ALA A 523 -10.07 -41.26 -8.11
CA ALA A 523 -10.14 -42.39 -9.02
C ALA A 523 -11.46 -43.16 -8.88
N GLU A 524 -12.12 -43.11 -7.72
CA GLU A 524 -13.50 -43.60 -7.58
C GLU A 524 -14.49 -42.88 -8.51
N SER A 525 -14.19 -41.64 -8.88
CA SER A 525 -14.96 -40.87 -9.87
C SER A 525 -14.69 -41.32 -11.32
N LEU A 526 -13.74 -42.25 -11.55
CA LEU A 526 -13.34 -42.73 -12.87
C LEU A 526 -13.72 -44.21 -13.06
N SER A 527 -14.54 -44.50 -14.08
CA SER A 527 -14.99 -45.86 -14.40
C SER A 527 -13.88 -46.84 -14.86
N LYS A 528 -12.71 -46.33 -15.29
CA LYS A 528 -11.54 -47.14 -15.72
C LYS A 528 -10.23 -46.39 -15.45
N GLN A 529 -9.42 -46.86 -14.49
CA GLN A 529 -8.23 -46.15 -14.02
C GLN A 529 -7.01 -46.23 -14.96
N GLU A 530 -6.89 -47.29 -15.77
CA GLU A 530 -5.67 -47.56 -16.57
C GLU A 530 -5.60 -46.77 -17.89
N GLU A 531 -6.75 -46.41 -18.50
CA GLU A 531 -6.79 -45.65 -19.77
C GLU A 531 -6.27 -44.21 -19.62
N TRP A 532 -6.36 -43.62 -18.42
CA TRP A 532 -5.99 -42.22 -18.17
C TRP A 532 -4.47 -41.97 -18.19
N LYS A 533 -3.67 -42.96 -17.76
CA LYS A 533 -2.21 -42.83 -17.73
C LYS A 533 -1.57 -43.03 -19.10
N SER A 534 -2.21 -43.82 -19.98
CA SER A 534 -1.70 -44.15 -21.32
C SER A 534 -2.14 -43.15 -22.40
N SER A 535 -3.28 -42.49 -22.21
CA SER A 535 -3.91 -41.61 -23.23
C SER A 535 -3.53 -40.13 -23.13
N MET A 536 -2.85 -39.73 -22.06
CA MET A 536 -2.38 -38.35 -21.85
C MET A 536 -0.96 -38.15 -22.41
N PRO A 537 -0.70 -37.13 -23.24
CA PRO A 537 0.66 -36.80 -23.62
C PRO A 537 1.45 -36.36 -22.36
N PRO A 538 2.62 -36.98 -22.08
CA PRO A 538 3.40 -36.77 -20.85
C PRO A 538 3.79 -35.31 -20.57
N GLU A 539 3.85 -34.47 -21.62
CA GLU A 539 4.36 -33.11 -21.55
C GLU A 539 3.29 -32.05 -21.22
N SER A 540 2.00 -32.37 -21.32
CA SER A 540 0.93 -31.35 -21.21
C SER A 540 0.43 -31.10 -19.78
N MET A 541 0.35 -32.16 -18.95
CA MET A 541 -0.25 -32.07 -17.62
C MET A 541 0.17 -33.24 -16.72
N LYS A 542 0.56 -32.97 -15.47
CA LYS A 542 0.88 -34.00 -14.47
C LYS A 542 -0.39 -34.50 -13.79
N LEU A 543 -0.66 -35.79 -13.86
CA LEU A 543 -1.80 -36.44 -13.19
C LEU A 543 -1.36 -37.25 -11.98
N GLN A 544 -2.07 -37.05 -10.86
CA GLN A 544 -1.99 -37.92 -9.69
C GLN A 544 -3.39 -38.47 -9.40
N LEU A 545 -3.54 -39.80 -9.44
CA LEU A 545 -4.79 -40.48 -9.09
C LEU A 545 -4.75 -40.87 -7.62
N VAL A 546 -5.83 -40.61 -6.89
CA VAL A 546 -6.03 -40.96 -5.47
C VAL A 546 -7.36 -41.68 -5.29
N SER A 547 -7.55 -42.44 -4.22
CA SER A 547 -8.73 -43.31 -4.09
C SER A 547 -9.96 -42.53 -3.66
N SER A 548 -9.82 -41.63 -2.69
CA SER A 548 -10.93 -40.92 -2.03
C SER A 548 -10.71 -39.41 -1.94
N GLU A 549 -11.76 -38.67 -1.58
CA GLU A 549 -11.70 -37.23 -1.30
C GLU A 549 -10.77 -36.90 -0.11
N GLU A 550 -10.69 -37.78 0.89
CA GLU A 550 -9.77 -37.62 2.02
C GLU A 550 -8.31 -37.76 1.59
N GLU A 551 -8.00 -38.78 0.77
CA GLU A 551 -6.67 -38.96 0.18
C GLU A 551 -6.29 -37.80 -0.76
N LEU A 552 -7.27 -37.19 -1.44
CA LEU A 552 -7.05 -35.99 -2.25
C LEU A 552 -6.58 -34.81 -1.39
N LEU A 553 -7.20 -34.59 -0.23
CA LEU A 553 -6.78 -33.52 0.69
C LEU A 553 -5.38 -33.77 1.26
N GLU A 554 -5.03 -35.02 1.55
CA GLU A 554 -3.69 -35.40 2.01
C GLU A 554 -2.64 -35.24 0.90
N ALA A 555 -2.93 -35.72 -0.31
CA ALA A 555 -2.08 -35.54 -1.47
C ALA A 555 -1.86 -34.06 -1.80
N LEU A 556 -2.89 -33.22 -1.62
CA LEU A 556 -2.76 -31.77 -1.76
C LEU A 556 -1.82 -31.17 -0.71
N VAL A 557 -1.92 -31.60 0.55
CA VAL A 557 -1.01 -31.16 1.61
C VAL A 557 0.43 -31.53 1.29
N ASP A 558 0.68 -32.77 0.86
CA ASP A 558 2.02 -33.24 0.51
C ASP A 558 2.57 -32.50 -0.72
N PHE A 559 1.71 -32.24 -1.71
CA PHE A 559 2.07 -31.44 -2.87
C PHE A 559 2.45 -30.00 -2.48
N VAL A 560 1.64 -29.32 -1.67
CA VAL A 560 1.90 -27.94 -1.22
C VAL A 560 3.16 -27.88 -0.36
N ARG A 561 3.40 -28.86 0.51
CA ARG A 561 4.63 -28.94 1.32
C ARG A 561 5.87 -29.13 0.45
N LYS A 562 5.80 -29.97 -0.58
CA LYS A 562 6.90 -30.23 -1.50
C LYS A 562 7.18 -29.05 -2.44
N ALA A 563 6.13 -28.39 -2.92
CA ALA A 563 6.24 -27.23 -3.79
C ALA A 563 6.66 -25.94 -3.05
N ASP A 564 6.26 -25.84 -1.77
CA ASP A 564 6.47 -24.71 -0.86
C ASP A 564 6.13 -23.31 -1.41
N PRO A 565 4.95 -23.08 -2.02
CA PRO A 565 4.61 -21.80 -2.63
C PRO A 565 4.58 -20.64 -1.63
N ASP A 566 5.14 -19.48 -2.00
CA ASP A 566 5.02 -18.23 -1.25
C ASP A 566 3.65 -17.59 -1.45
N VAL A 567 3.13 -17.66 -2.67
CA VAL A 567 1.88 -17.04 -3.07
C VAL A 567 0.91 -18.12 -3.54
N CYS A 568 -0.24 -18.20 -2.89
CA CYS A 568 -1.37 -19.03 -3.26
C CYS A 568 -2.44 -18.17 -3.94
N LEU A 569 -2.92 -18.61 -5.09
CA LEU A 569 -3.90 -17.91 -5.91
C LEU A 569 -5.12 -18.79 -6.17
N GLY A 570 -6.21 -18.13 -6.52
CA GLY A 570 -7.36 -18.70 -7.18
C GLY A 570 -8.10 -17.57 -7.89
N TRP A 571 -8.87 -17.87 -8.94
CA TRP A 571 -9.67 -16.83 -9.56
C TRP A 571 -10.63 -16.26 -8.52
N GLU A 572 -11.48 -17.12 -7.94
CA GLU A 572 -12.31 -16.83 -6.77
C GLU A 572 -11.96 -17.78 -5.61
N VAL A 573 -11.29 -17.23 -4.59
CA VAL A 573 -10.71 -18.00 -3.49
C VAL A 573 -11.75 -18.52 -2.49
N ARG A 574 -12.85 -17.80 -2.22
CA ARG A 574 -13.79 -18.17 -1.15
C ARG A 574 -14.66 -19.37 -1.52
N SER A 575 -15.34 -19.31 -2.66
CA SER A 575 -16.39 -20.28 -3.00
C SER A 575 -15.97 -21.33 -4.03
N ARG A 576 -14.86 -21.13 -4.75
CA ARG A 576 -14.47 -21.99 -5.90
C ARG A 576 -13.08 -22.62 -5.80
N SER A 577 -12.29 -22.26 -4.80
CA SER A 577 -10.90 -22.72 -4.68
C SER A 577 -10.59 -23.06 -3.21
N TRP A 578 -9.61 -22.41 -2.59
CA TRP A 578 -9.15 -22.69 -1.23
C TRP A 578 -10.24 -22.69 -0.16
N GLY A 579 -11.13 -21.68 -0.16
CA GLY A 579 -12.20 -21.59 0.83
C GLY A 579 -13.20 -22.73 0.72
N PHE A 580 -13.46 -23.23 -0.49
CA PHE A 580 -14.29 -24.41 -0.71
C PHE A 580 -13.62 -25.65 -0.10
N LEU A 581 -12.33 -25.88 -0.40
CA LEU A 581 -11.56 -27.03 0.13
C LEU A 581 -11.52 -27.00 1.66
N LEU A 582 -11.30 -25.83 2.27
CA LEU A 582 -11.29 -25.67 3.72
C LEU A 582 -12.66 -25.91 4.36
N ALA A 583 -13.74 -25.42 3.73
CA ALA A 583 -15.10 -25.69 4.19
C ALA A 583 -15.47 -27.18 4.06
N ARG A 584 -15.05 -27.82 2.96
CA ARG A 584 -15.27 -29.26 2.72
C ARG A 584 -14.52 -30.14 3.71
N ALA A 585 -13.27 -29.80 3.99
CA ALA A 585 -12.46 -30.49 5.01
C ALA A 585 -13.12 -30.48 6.38
N ARG A 586 -13.81 -29.38 6.74
CA ARG A 586 -14.57 -29.30 7.99
C ARG A 586 -15.71 -30.32 8.02
N VAL A 587 -16.42 -30.49 6.91
CA VAL A 587 -17.51 -31.47 6.76
C VAL A 587 -16.98 -32.90 6.86
N LEU A 588 -15.81 -33.16 6.29
CA LEU A 588 -15.09 -34.44 6.38
C LEU A 588 -14.38 -34.65 7.74
N GLY A 589 -14.50 -33.72 8.70
CA GLY A 589 -13.87 -33.84 10.03
C GLY A 589 -12.37 -33.53 10.09
N ARG A 590 -11.76 -33.05 9.01
CA ARG A 590 -10.32 -32.71 8.90
C ARG A 590 -10.00 -31.30 9.39
N GLN A 591 -10.22 -31.04 10.68
CA GLN A 591 -10.05 -29.72 11.32
C GLN A 591 -8.63 -29.13 11.23
N ASP A 592 -7.63 -29.96 10.95
CA ASP A 592 -6.23 -29.60 10.86
C ASP A 592 -5.77 -29.16 9.46
N LEU A 593 -6.61 -29.28 8.42
CA LEU A 593 -6.20 -29.04 7.03
C LEU A 593 -5.58 -27.66 6.81
N ARG A 594 -6.20 -26.60 7.33
CA ARG A 594 -5.68 -25.22 7.16
C ARG A 594 -4.28 -25.07 7.77
N ARG A 595 -4.04 -25.69 8.93
CA ARG A 595 -2.73 -25.72 9.57
C ARG A 595 -1.75 -26.54 8.72
N ALA A 596 -2.18 -27.71 8.23
CA ALA A 596 -1.36 -28.60 7.42
C ALA A 596 -0.89 -27.98 6.09
N LEU A 597 -1.71 -27.11 5.48
CA LEU A 597 -1.40 -26.35 4.25
C LEU A 597 -0.52 -25.12 4.51
N SER A 598 -0.47 -24.60 5.74
CA SER A 598 0.38 -23.47 6.10
C SER A 598 1.87 -23.84 6.10
N ARG A 599 2.77 -22.84 6.21
CA ARG A 599 4.19 -23.09 6.45
C ARG A 599 4.50 -23.50 7.89
N ALA A 600 3.56 -23.38 8.81
CA ALA A 600 3.73 -23.68 10.23
C ALA A 600 2.81 -24.84 10.69
N PRO A 601 2.96 -26.06 10.11
CA PRO A 601 2.05 -27.17 10.40
C PRO A 601 2.14 -27.67 11.85
N PHE A 602 3.25 -27.40 12.53
CA PHE A 602 3.53 -27.85 13.88
C PHE A 602 3.26 -26.79 14.96
N ASP A 603 2.75 -25.63 14.54
CA ASP A 603 2.30 -24.57 15.45
C ASP A 603 1.05 -25.03 16.21
N ALA A 604 1.12 -25.00 17.53
CA ALA A 604 0.03 -25.37 18.42
C ALA A 604 -1.11 -24.32 18.44
N SER A 605 -0.90 -23.15 17.83
CA SER A 605 -1.89 -22.08 17.78
C SER A 605 -3.19 -22.52 17.10
N PRO A 606 -4.36 -22.11 17.63
CA PRO A 606 -5.64 -22.46 17.05
C PRO A 606 -5.81 -21.76 15.70
N LEU A 607 -6.06 -22.55 14.64
CA LEU A 607 -6.29 -22.05 13.29
C LEU A 607 -7.58 -22.67 12.74
N PRO A 608 -8.76 -22.14 13.11
CA PRO A 608 -10.04 -22.77 12.80
C PRO A 608 -10.33 -22.75 11.30
N LEU A 609 -11.04 -23.78 10.83
CA LEU A 609 -11.62 -23.84 9.51
C LEU A 609 -12.83 -22.89 9.38
N PRO A 610 -13.05 -22.29 8.20
CA PRO A 610 -14.19 -21.42 7.95
C PRO A 610 -15.52 -22.18 8.12
N MET A 611 -16.58 -21.48 8.51
CA MET A 611 -17.91 -22.07 8.62
C MET A 611 -18.53 -22.30 7.23
N PRO A 612 -19.18 -23.45 6.98
CA PRO A 612 -19.90 -23.70 5.74
C PRO A 612 -21.02 -22.66 5.60
N GLY A 613 -21.07 -21.94 4.48
CA GLY A 613 -22.05 -20.87 4.23
C GLY A 613 -21.58 -19.44 4.54
N GLN A 614 -20.52 -19.23 5.33
CA GLN A 614 -19.84 -17.92 5.42
C GLN A 614 -18.94 -17.64 4.21
N ALA A 615 -18.57 -18.69 3.45
CA ALA A 615 -17.87 -18.56 2.18
C ALA A 615 -18.70 -17.85 1.09
N SER A 616 -20.03 -17.76 1.26
CA SER A 616 -20.91 -16.97 0.37
C SER A 616 -20.98 -15.52 0.86
N THR A 617 -20.27 -14.62 0.15
CA THR A 617 -20.53 -13.20 -0.20
C THR A 617 -21.29 -12.23 0.72
N ARG A 618 -21.81 -12.63 1.88
CA ARG A 618 -22.55 -11.78 2.82
C ARG A 618 -21.89 -11.90 4.18
N GLY A 619 -21.02 -10.93 4.47
CA GLY A 619 -20.54 -10.65 5.81
C GLY A 619 -21.73 -10.55 6.77
N SER A 620 -21.76 -11.46 7.73
CA SER A 620 -22.75 -11.45 8.81
C SER A 620 -22.42 -10.34 9.79
N SER A 621 -23.42 -9.50 10.06
CA SER A 621 -23.55 -8.54 11.17
C SER A 621 -22.70 -7.25 11.16
N GLY A 622 -23.41 -6.11 11.09
CA GLY A 622 -23.13 -4.85 11.80
C GLY A 622 -21.93 -4.01 11.35
N GLN A 623 -22.19 -2.89 10.68
CA GLN A 623 -21.25 -1.76 10.50
C GLN A 623 -19.80 -2.17 10.19
N GLN A 624 -19.55 -2.73 9.02
CA GLN A 624 -18.17 -2.90 8.55
C GLN A 624 -17.69 -1.62 7.87
N ASP A 625 -16.51 -1.16 8.28
CA ASP A 625 -15.80 -0.03 7.69
C ASP A 625 -15.45 -0.34 6.21
N PRO A 626 -15.80 0.54 5.24
CA PRO A 626 -15.48 0.34 3.83
C PRO A 626 -14.00 0.09 3.55
N SER A 627 -13.10 0.59 4.40
CA SER A 627 -11.65 0.40 4.27
C SER A 627 -11.18 -1.05 4.55
N THR A 628 -11.86 -1.74 5.47
CA THR A 628 -11.60 -3.15 5.80
C THR A 628 -12.18 -4.09 4.75
N TYR A 629 -13.30 -3.69 4.13
CA TYR A 629 -14.01 -4.47 3.11
C TYR A 629 -13.09 -4.81 1.92
N GLU A 630 -12.40 -3.84 1.32
CA GLU A 630 -11.54 -4.09 0.15
C GLU A 630 -10.36 -5.03 0.47
N SER A 631 -9.71 -4.84 1.63
CA SER A 631 -8.61 -5.68 2.11
C SER A 631 -9.06 -7.13 2.31
N GLU A 632 -10.22 -7.35 2.96
CA GLU A 632 -10.77 -8.69 3.16
C GLU A 632 -11.22 -9.33 1.85
N MET A 633 -11.64 -8.54 0.85
CA MET A 633 -12.04 -9.07 -0.45
C MET A 633 -10.85 -9.62 -1.22
N VAL A 634 -9.71 -8.91 -1.22
CA VAL A 634 -8.47 -9.30 -1.90
C VAL A 634 -7.76 -10.45 -1.18
N ALA A 635 -7.63 -10.36 0.14
CA ALA A 635 -6.93 -11.34 0.97
C ALA A 635 -7.75 -11.65 2.23
N PRO A 636 -8.68 -12.61 2.17
CA PRO A 636 -9.55 -12.94 3.30
C PRO A 636 -8.75 -13.48 4.49
N SER A 637 -8.69 -12.72 5.60
CA SER A 637 -8.00 -13.08 6.84
C SER A 637 -8.41 -14.45 7.39
N GLU A 638 -9.68 -14.80 7.23
CA GLU A 638 -10.26 -16.09 7.63
C GLU A 638 -9.74 -17.28 6.82
N LEU A 639 -9.17 -17.04 5.63
CA LEU A 639 -8.61 -18.09 4.77
C LEU A 639 -7.08 -18.03 4.68
N GLN A 640 -6.44 -16.95 5.16
CA GLN A 640 -4.97 -16.82 5.10
C GLN A 640 -4.27 -18.03 5.73
N LEU A 641 -3.17 -18.42 5.10
CA LEU A 641 -2.33 -19.53 5.52
C LEU A 641 -1.05 -18.94 6.12
N PRO A 642 -0.73 -19.16 7.41
CA PRO A 642 0.50 -18.65 8.01
C PRO A 642 1.75 -18.94 7.16
N GLY A 643 2.51 -17.89 6.86
CA GLY A 643 3.71 -17.93 6.01
C GLY A 643 3.48 -18.02 4.48
N ARG A 644 2.24 -18.04 3.99
CA ARG A 644 1.89 -17.99 2.57
C ARG A 644 0.88 -16.88 2.30
N LEU A 645 1.03 -16.15 1.19
CA LEU A 645 0.11 -15.10 0.78
C LEU A 645 -1.04 -15.70 -0.02
N LEU A 646 -2.28 -15.68 0.49
CA LEU A 646 -3.44 -16.16 -0.26
C LEU A 646 -4.20 -14.98 -0.89
N LEU A 647 -4.20 -14.88 -2.22
CA LEU A 647 -4.75 -13.74 -2.97
C LEU A 647 -5.86 -14.14 -3.95
N ASN A 648 -6.90 -13.33 -4.00
CA ASN A 648 -8.04 -13.47 -4.93
C ASN A 648 -7.82 -12.62 -6.20
N VAL A 649 -7.68 -13.28 -7.35
CA VAL A 649 -7.22 -12.63 -8.59
C VAL A 649 -8.24 -11.65 -9.17
N TRP A 650 -9.52 -11.99 -9.23
CA TRP A 650 -10.50 -11.06 -9.82
C TRP A 650 -10.71 -9.82 -8.92
N ARG A 651 -10.52 -9.96 -7.61
CA ARG A 651 -10.52 -8.83 -6.67
C ARG A 651 -9.29 -7.94 -6.84
N LEU A 652 -8.12 -8.52 -7.10
CA LEU A 652 -6.93 -7.77 -7.50
C LEU A 652 -7.17 -7.00 -8.81
N LEU A 653 -7.88 -7.58 -9.77
CA LEU A 653 -8.25 -6.90 -11.02
C LEU A 653 -9.25 -5.74 -10.82
N MET A 654 -10.06 -5.77 -9.77
CA MET A 654 -10.92 -4.64 -9.42
C MET A 654 -10.18 -3.55 -8.65
N HIS A 655 -9.07 -3.91 -8.00
CA HIS A 655 -8.36 -3.02 -7.11
C HIS A 655 -7.79 -1.81 -7.86
N VAL A 656 -7.99 -0.60 -7.32
CA VAL A 656 -7.66 0.68 -7.97
C VAL A 656 -6.18 0.79 -8.39
N THR A 657 -5.27 0.15 -7.65
CA THR A 657 -3.83 0.22 -7.92
C THR A 657 -3.34 -0.79 -8.98
N PHE A 658 -3.97 -1.96 -9.07
CA PHE A 658 -3.46 -3.08 -9.89
C PHE A 658 -4.35 -3.38 -11.10
N GLY A 659 -5.62 -3.03 -10.98
CA GLY A 659 -6.69 -3.47 -11.85
C GLY A 659 -6.90 -2.64 -13.10
N THR A 660 -7.54 -3.26 -14.07
CA THR A 660 -8.08 -2.64 -15.28
C THR A 660 -9.59 -2.54 -15.15
N LYS A 661 -10.20 -1.41 -15.53
CA LYS A 661 -11.66 -1.26 -15.52
C LYS A 661 -12.28 -2.11 -16.64
N LEU A 662 -12.60 -3.36 -16.33
CA LEU A 662 -13.28 -4.29 -17.23
C LEU A 662 -14.80 -4.13 -17.11
N ARG A 663 -15.53 -4.48 -18.18
CA ARG A 663 -17.00 -4.55 -18.16
C ARG A 663 -17.50 -5.70 -17.29
N SER A 664 -16.80 -6.83 -17.34
CA SER A 664 -17.02 -8.02 -16.52
C SER A 664 -15.67 -8.57 -16.06
N TYR A 665 -15.61 -9.05 -14.82
CA TYR A 665 -14.42 -9.68 -14.23
C TYR A 665 -14.49 -11.21 -14.28
N ALA A 666 -15.33 -11.76 -15.17
CA ALA A 666 -15.33 -13.18 -15.48
C ALA A 666 -13.98 -13.58 -16.11
N PRO A 667 -13.48 -14.81 -15.87
CA PRO A 667 -12.19 -15.25 -16.38
C PRO A 667 -12.10 -15.23 -17.91
N GLN A 668 -13.20 -15.49 -18.62
CA GLN A 668 -13.25 -15.47 -20.08
C GLN A 668 -13.07 -14.05 -20.65
N GLU A 669 -13.75 -13.08 -20.04
CA GLU A 669 -13.66 -11.68 -20.46
C GLU A 669 -12.26 -11.13 -20.15
N ALA A 670 -11.71 -11.45 -18.99
CA ALA A 670 -10.33 -11.08 -18.66
C ALA A 670 -9.31 -11.72 -19.61
N ALA A 671 -9.48 -13.00 -19.98
CA ALA A 671 -8.62 -13.65 -20.96
C ALA A 671 -8.70 -12.98 -22.34
N LYS A 672 -9.90 -12.58 -22.76
CA LYS A 672 -10.12 -11.91 -24.05
C LYS A 672 -9.53 -10.50 -24.07
N GLU A 673 -9.86 -9.68 -23.08
CA GLU A 673 -9.46 -8.26 -23.02
C GLU A 673 -7.98 -8.08 -22.65
N LEU A 674 -7.43 -8.92 -21.76
CA LEU A 674 -6.04 -8.77 -21.28
C LEU A 674 -5.03 -9.61 -22.06
N LEU A 675 -5.41 -10.79 -22.55
CA LEU A 675 -4.50 -11.72 -23.23
C LEU A 675 -4.82 -11.91 -24.72
N GLY A 676 -5.93 -11.36 -25.22
CA GLY A 676 -6.36 -11.56 -26.61
C GLY A 676 -6.80 -13.01 -26.92
N ARG A 677 -7.05 -13.84 -25.90
CA ARG A 677 -7.40 -15.26 -26.05
C ARG A 677 -8.87 -15.49 -25.76
N SER A 678 -9.57 -16.19 -26.67
CA SER A 678 -10.93 -16.67 -26.42
C SER A 678 -10.88 -17.95 -25.59
N MET A 679 -11.73 -18.04 -24.56
CA MET A 679 -11.92 -19.26 -23.77
C MET A 679 -13.41 -19.61 -23.69
N PRO A 680 -13.78 -20.90 -23.74
CA PRO A 680 -15.17 -21.31 -23.62
C PRO A 680 -15.72 -20.98 -22.23
N GLN A 681 -17.01 -20.64 -22.17
CA GLN A 681 -17.74 -20.45 -20.92
C GLN A 681 -18.56 -21.71 -20.62
N LEU A 682 -18.06 -22.55 -19.72
CA LEU A 682 -18.76 -23.75 -19.28
C LEU A 682 -19.43 -23.48 -17.92
N ALA A 683 -20.71 -23.82 -17.83
CA ALA A 683 -21.47 -23.75 -16.59
C ALA A 683 -21.03 -24.85 -15.61
N THR A 684 -21.19 -24.63 -14.30
CA THR A 684 -20.84 -25.63 -13.28
C THR A 684 -21.60 -26.95 -13.47
N ALA A 685 -22.91 -26.87 -13.76
CA ALA A 685 -23.73 -28.03 -14.07
C ALA A 685 -23.25 -28.78 -15.34
N GLU A 686 -22.76 -28.06 -16.34
CA GLU A 686 -22.22 -28.66 -17.57
C GLU A 686 -20.88 -29.35 -17.29
N LEU A 687 -20.00 -28.75 -16.49
CA LEU A 687 -18.76 -29.38 -16.03
C LEU A 687 -19.04 -30.66 -15.24
N SER A 688 -20.03 -30.62 -14.34
CA SER A 688 -20.47 -31.81 -13.59
C SER A 688 -21.01 -32.90 -14.52
N ARG A 689 -21.79 -32.54 -15.56
CA ARG A 689 -22.31 -33.49 -16.54
C ARG A 689 -21.19 -34.11 -17.38
N LEU A 690 -20.26 -33.29 -17.87
CA LEU A 690 -19.09 -33.76 -18.61
C LEU A 690 -18.19 -34.66 -17.76
N TRP A 691 -18.10 -34.41 -16.46
CA TRP A 691 -17.33 -35.26 -15.56
C TRP A 691 -18.03 -36.60 -15.28
N SER A 692 -19.31 -36.59 -14.92
CA SER A 692 -20.03 -37.82 -14.53
C SER A 692 -20.44 -38.68 -15.72
N GLU A 693 -21.05 -38.08 -16.74
CA GLU A 693 -21.79 -38.80 -17.79
C GLU A 693 -20.99 -39.01 -19.08
N ALA A 694 -20.01 -38.16 -19.37
CA ALA A 694 -19.30 -38.23 -20.64
C ALA A 694 -18.25 -39.35 -20.68
N GLU A 695 -17.90 -39.74 -21.91
CA GLU A 695 -16.77 -40.62 -22.18
C GLU A 695 -15.42 -39.92 -21.86
N PHE A 696 -14.32 -40.67 -22.00
CA PHE A 696 -12.97 -40.20 -21.65
C PHE A 696 -12.64 -38.81 -22.21
N GLU A 697 -12.95 -38.53 -23.48
CA GLU A 697 -12.65 -37.25 -24.13
C GLU A 697 -13.38 -36.08 -23.47
N GLY A 698 -14.64 -36.26 -23.08
CA GLY A 698 -15.44 -35.23 -22.41
C GLY A 698 -14.92 -34.92 -21.00
N ARG A 699 -14.54 -35.97 -20.24
CA ARG A 699 -13.92 -35.81 -18.91
C ARG A 699 -12.56 -35.13 -19.01
N LEU A 700 -11.76 -35.50 -20.01
CA LEU A 700 -10.47 -34.88 -20.28
C LEU A 700 -10.62 -33.39 -20.66
N ALA A 701 -11.62 -33.06 -21.47
CA ALA A 701 -11.92 -31.67 -21.84
C ALA A 701 -12.33 -30.83 -20.62
N ALA A 702 -13.16 -31.36 -19.73
CA ALA A 702 -13.51 -30.70 -18.47
C ALA A 702 -12.28 -30.46 -17.59
N LEU A 703 -11.42 -31.47 -17.43
CA LEU A 703 -10.21 -31.37 -16.62
C LEU A 703 -9.21 -30.36 -17.19
N LYS A 704 -9.01 -30.37 -18.52
CA LYS A 704 -8.18 -29.38 -19.22
C LYS A 704 -8.74 -27.96 -19.04
N HIS A 705 -10.05 -27.78 -19.20
CA HIS A 705 -10.69 -26.47 -19.02
C HIS A 705 -10.44 -25.88 -17.63
N VAL A 706 -10.60 -26.67 -16.56
CA VAL A 706 -10.36 -26.21 -15.18
C VAL A 706 -8.88 -25.95 -14.93
N THR A 707 -7.99 -26.78 -15.49
CA THR A 707 -6.53 -26.56 -15.41
C THR A 707 -6.09 -25.29 -16.14
N ASP A 708 -6.65 -25.01 -17.32
CA ASP A 708 -6.38 -23.78 -18.06
C ASP A 708 -6.89 -22.54 -17.33
N ARG A 709 -7.99 -22.65 -16.57
CA ARG A 709 -8.44 -21.59 -15.66
C ARG A 709 -7.47 -21.35 -14.51
N ALA A 710 -6.92 -22.41 -13.90
CA ALA A 710 -5.88 -22.25 -12.89
C ALA A 710 -4.64 -21.55 -13.46
N ALA A 711 -4.24 -21.90 -14.69
CA ALA A 711 -3.13 -21.24 -15.39
C ALA A 711 -3.43 -19.78 -15.78
N LEU A 712 -4.66 -19.47 -16.19
CA LEU A 712 -5.09 -18.11 -16.52
C LEU A 712 -4.80 -17.13 -15.37
N SER A 713 -5.05 -17.54 -14.13
CA SER A 713 -4.78 -16.70 -12.95
C SER A 713 -3.32 -16.22 -12.89
N LEU A 714 -2.35 -17.07 -13.25
CA LEU A 714 -0.94 -16.70 -13.34
C LEU A 714 -0.67 -15.79 -14.55
N GLU A 715 -1.21 -16.15 -15.72
CA GLU A 715 -1.03 -15.39 -16.97
C GLU A 715 -1.56 -13.94 -16.84
N VAL A 716 -2.71 -13.78 -16.17
CA VAL A 716 -3.31 -12.46 -15.90
C VAL A 716 -2.44 -11.66 -14.94
N LEU A 717 -1.95 -12.28 -13.86
CA LEU A 717 -1.06 -11.65 -12.88
C LEU A 717 0.21 -11.11 -13.54
N ASP A 718 0.78 -11.87 -14.47
CA ASP A 718 1.99 -11.51 -15.22
C ASP A 718 1.71 -10.39 -16.24
N SER A 719 0.62 -10.48 -17.00
CA SER A 719 0.24 -9.44 -17.97
C SER A 719 0.03 -8.09 -17.29
N GLN A 720 -0.50 -8.11 -16.07
CA GLN A 720 -0.70 -6.93 -15.24
C GLN A 720 0.48 -6.66 -14.29
N GLN A 721 1.59 -7.38 -14.34
CA GLN A 721 2.78 -7.12 -13.50
C GLN A 721 2.41 -6.91 -12.02
N MET A 722 1.47 -7.69 -11.47
CA MET A 722 0.92 -7.38 -10.15
C MET A 722 1.91 -7.64 -9.01
N LEU A 723 2.68 -8.74 -9.06
CA LEU A 723 3.69 -9.05 -8.05
C LEU A 723 4.84 -8.03 -8.03
N PRO A 724 5.47 -7.67 -9.17
CA PRO A 724 6.49 -6.62 -9.19
C PRO A 724 5.98 -5.29 -8.64
N ARG A 725 4.78 -4.86 -9.07
CA ARG A 725 4.20 -3.59 -8.59
C ARG A 725 3.96 -3.61 -7.09
N ALA A 726 3.42 -4.69 -6.53
CA ALA A 726 3.21 -4.79 -5.09
C ALA A 726 4.53 -4.80 -4.31
N GLY A 727 5.54 -5.52 -4.81
CA GLY A 727 6.89 -5.54 -4.24
C GLY A 727 7.54 -4.15 -4.22
N GLU A 728 7.47 -3.43 -5.33
CA GLU A 728 8.00 -2.06 -5.43
C GLU A 728 7.25 -1.10 -4.50
N LEU A 729 5.92 -1.22 -4.39
CA LEU A 729 5.15 -0.41 -3.43
C LEU A 729 5.56 -0.71 -1.99
N SER A 730 5.69 -1.99 -1.62
CA SER A 730 6.13 -2.39 -0.29
C SER A 730 7.55 -1.91 0.03
N ARG A 731 8.46 -1.98 -0.95
CA ARG A 731 9.82 -1.43 -0.84
C ARG A 731 9.84 0.09 -0.76
N LEU A 732 9.00 0.81 -1.52
CA LEU A 732 8.96 2.27 -1.54
C LEU A 732 8.35 2.88 -0.27
N PHE A 733 7.33 2.24 0.30
CA PHE A 733 6.68 2.74 1.50
C PHE A 733 7.20 2.12 2.79
N GLY A 734 7.91 0.99 2.74
CA GLY A 734 8.48 0.35 3.91
C GLY A 734 7.49 -0.53 4.68
N MET A 735 6.59 -1.20 3.94
CA MET A 735 5.54 -2.06 4.49
C MET A 735 5.74 -3.52 4.08
N ASP A 736 4.93 -4.43 4.61
CA ASP A 736 4.92 -5.83 4.19
C ASP A 736 4.33 -6.02 2.78
N VAL A 737 4.60 -7.18 2.17
CA VAL A 737 4.14 -7.48 0.80
C VAL A 737 2.61 -7.57 0.71
N LEU A 738 1.96 -8.16 1.73
CA LEU A 738 0.50 -8.30 1.75
C LEU A 738 -0.18 -6.93 1.83
N SER A 739 0.37 -6.00 2.63
CA SER A 739 -0.09 -4.62 2.69
C SER A 739 0.08 -3.88 1.37
N GLY A 740 1.07 -4.24 0.55
CA GLY A 740 1.20 -3.73 -0.82
C GLY A 740 -0.04 -4.04 -1.67
N PHE A 741 -0.64 -5.23 -1.48
CA PHE A 741 -1.86 -5.65 -2.18
C PHE A 741 -3.16 -5.10 -1.57
N THR A 742 -3.24 -5.04 -0.24
CA THR A 742 -4.52 -4.91 0.47
C THR A 742 -4.73 -3.55 1.13
N ARG A 743 -3.65 -2.84 1.50
CA ARG A 743 -3.77 -1.63 2.31
C ARG A 743 -3.85 -0.38 1.44
N GLY A 744 -4.72 0.52 1.88
CA GLY A 744 -5.00 1.79 1.22
C GLY A 744 -3.86 2.81 1.33
N THR A 745 -4.13 4.00 0.79
CA THR A 745 -3.16 5.10 0.72
C THR A 745 -2.74 5.63 2.09
N GLN A 746 -3.59 5.55 3.11
CA GLN A 746 -3.29 6.03 4.46
C GLN A 746 -2.07 5.33 5.06
N LEU A 747 -2.07 3.99 5.11
CA LEU A 747 -0.94 3.22 5.67
C LEU A 747 0.36 3.47 4.90
N ARG A 748 0.27 3.68 3.58
CA ARG A 748 1.43 4.02 2.73
C ARG A 748 2.08 5.33 3.18
N VAL A 749 1.27 6.35 3.42
CA VAL A 749 1.74 7.66 3.89
C VAL A 749 2.26 7.57 5.32
N GLU A 750 1.53 6.91 6.22
CA GLU A 750 1.93 6.76 7.63
C GLU A 750 3.26 5.99 7.79
N SER A 751 3.43 4.90 7.05
CA SER A 751 4.66 4.09 7.04
C SER A 751 5.89 4.92 6.64
N LEU A 752 5.76 5.70 5.56
CA LEU A 752 6.84 6.56 5.09
C LEU A 752 7.10 7.71 6.07
N LEU A 753 6.03 8.36 6.54
CA LEU A 753 6.08 9.50 7.43
C LEU A 753 6.71 9.13 8.78
N MET A 754 6.40 7.95 9.34
CA MET A 754 6.99 7.46 10.59
C MET A 754 8.51 7.38 10.49
N ARG A 755 9.03 6.76 9.42
CA ARG A 755 10.48 6.58 9.22
C ARG A 755 11.20 7.92 9.07
N VAL A 756 10.61 8.83 8.30
CA VAL A 756 11.16 10.18 8.08
C VAL A 756 11.09 11.01 9.37
N ALA A 757 9.96 10.97 10.07
CA ALA A 757 9.75 11.68 11.34
C ALA A 757 10.72 11.20 12.42
N HIS A 758 10.86 9.88 12.62
CA HIS A 758 11.81 9.30 13.58
C HIS A 758 13.24 9.71 13.29
N ALA A 759 13.67 9.62 12.02
CA ALA A 759 15.01 10.05 11.60
C ALA A 759 15.27 11.54 11.84
N ALA A 760 14.22 12.37 11.75
CA ALA A 760 14.25 13.81 12.05
C ALA A 760 14.00 14.14 13.55
N GLY A 761 13.77 13.15 14.41
CA GLY A 761 13.54 13.34 15.84
C GLY A 761 12.12 13.82 16.20
N PHE A 762 11.12 13.33 15.48
CA PHE A 762 9.70 13.60 15.72
C PHE A 762 8.90 12.32 15.94
N LEU A 763 7.79 12.42 16.69
CA LEU A 763 6.78 11.38 16.88
C LEU A 763 5.45 11.77 16.23
N LEU A 764 4.77 10.78 15.67
CA LEU A 764 3.45 10.94 15.06
C LEU A 764 2.35 11.01 16.10
N LEU A 765 1.38 11.92 15.90
CA LEU A 765 0.20 12.04 16.75
C LEU A 765 -0.81 10.91 16.45
N SER A 766 -1.36 10.29 17.48
CA SER A 766 -2.52 9.39 17.35
C SER A 766 -3.79 10.10 17.79
N ALA A 767 -4.59 10.60 16.85
CA ALA A 767 -5.85 11.26 17.15
C ALA A 767 -6.96 10.23 17.47
N SER A 768 -7.77 10.49 18.50
CA SER A 768 -8.96 9.69 18.80
C SER A 768 -10.10 10.04 17.84
N GLN A 769 -11.07 9.13 17.68
CA GLN A 769 -12.25 9.41 16.83
C GLN A 769 -13.05 10.63 17.33
N GLU A 770 -13.08 10.86 18.64
CA GLU A 770 -13.73 12.03 19.23
C GLU A 770 -13.00 13.32 18.85
N GLN A 771 -11.67 13.33 18.92
CA GLN A 771 -10.84 14.45 18.50
C GLN A 771 -11.01 14.77 17.00
N VAL A 772 -11.03 13.74 16.16
CA VAL A 772 -11.24 13.88 14.71
C VAL A 772 -12.64 14.44 14.39
N ARG A 773 -13.67 14.08 15.16
CA ARG A 773 -15.03 14.63 14.98
C ARG A 773 -15.17 16.08 15.46
N GLN A 774 -14.38 16.48 16.45
CA GLN A 774 -14.39 17.83 17.01
C GLN A 774 -13.52 18.82 16.22
N GLN A 775 -12.68 18.33 15.30
CA GLN A 775 -11.82 19.20 14.51
C GLN A 775 -12.65 20.14 13.60
N PRO A 776 -12.13 21.34 13.30
CA PRO A 776 -12.79 22.27 12.36
C PRO A 776 -13.02 21.66 10.98
N ALA A 777 -14.17 21.98 10.36
CA ALA A 777 -14.48 21.54 9.00
C ALA A 777 -13.61 22.26 7.96
N LEU A 778 -13.44 21.64 6.79
CA LEU A 778 -12.71 22.22 5.66
C LEU A 778 -13.48 23.42 5.08
N GLU A 779 -12.84 24.59 5.03
CA GLU A 779 -13.46 25.84 4.53
C GLU A 779 -13.06 26.18 3.08
N CYS A 780 -11.99 25.58 2.55
CA CYS A 780 -11.46 25.90 1.22
C CYS A 780 -11.93 24.87 0.16
N LEU A 781 -12.46 25.38 -0.96
CA LEU A 781 -12.96 24.57 -2.07
C LEU A 781 -12.12 24.77 -3.34
N PRO A 782 -12.01 23.75 -4.22
CA PRO A 782 -11.36 23.91 -5.51
C PRO A 782 -12.15 24.85 -6.43
N LEU A 783 -11.46 25.61 -7.27
CA LEU A 783 -12.08 26.46 -8.29
C LEU A 783 -12.35 25.66 -9.56
N VAL A 784 -13.63 25.55 -9.95
CA VAL A 784 -14.05 25.03 -11.26
C VAL A 784 -14.70 26.19 -12.01
N MET A 785 -14.08 26.62 -13.11
CA MET A 785 -14.63 27.70 -13.95
C MET A 785 -15.82 27.18 -14.76
N GLU A 786 -16.82 28.04 -14.97
CA GLU A 786 -17.96 27.71 -15.82
C GLU A 786 -17.52 27.63 -17.29
N PRO A 787 -17.75 26.49 -17.99
CA PRO A 787 -17.33 26.35 -19.37
C PRO A 787 -18.26 27.12 -20.31
N SER A 788 -17.69 27.75 -21.34
CA SER A 788 -18.49 28.23 -22.47
C SER A 788 -18.94 27.03 -23.30
N SER A 789 -20.22 26.69 -23.21
CA SER A 789 -20.78 25.52 -23.90
C SER A 789 -20.95 25.79 -25.39
N GLY A 790 -20.30 25.00 -26.24
CA GLY A 790 -20.37 25.16 -27.68
C GLY A 790 -19.54 24.13 -28.44
N TYR A 791 -19.66 24.15 -29.75
CA TYR A 791 -18.79 23.38 -30.65
C TYR A 791 -17.64 24.28 -31.11
N TYR A 792 -16.41 23.88 -30.79
CA TYR A 792 -15.20 24.63 -31.11
C TYR A 792 -14.61 24.10 -32.43
N TRP A 793 -14.58 24.95 -33.46
CA TRP A 793 -13.95 24.65 -34.74
C TRP A 793 -12.46 25.04 -34.75
N ASP A 794 -12.08 26.00 -33.89
CA ASP A 794 -10.70 26.42 -33.64
C ASP A 794 -9.96 25.45 -32.70
N PRO A 795 -8.63 25.30 -32.83
CA PRO A 795 -7.83 24.52 -31.89
C PRO A 795 -7.92 25.06 -30.45
N VAL A 796 -8.19 24.17 -29.49
CA VAL A 796 -8.24 24.49 -28.05
C VAL A 796 -6.95 24.02 -27.37
N LEU A 797 -6.17 24.97 -26.84
CA LEU A 797 -4.97 24.67 -26.06
C LEU A 797 -5.35 24.25 -24.63
N VAL A 798 -4.88 23.08 -24.21
CA VAL A 798 -5.09 22.55 -22.84
C VAL A 798 -3.79 22.69 -22.06
N LEU A 799 -3.82 23.50 -21.00
CA LEU A 799 -2.69 23.74 -20.11
C LEU A 799 -2.98 23.12 -18.74
N ASP A 800 -2.01 22.40 -18.17
CA ASP A 800 -2.15 21.74 -16.87
C ASP A 800 -0.86 21.86 -16.04
N PHE A 801 -1.00 21.89 -14.72
CA PHE A 801 0.10 21.93 -13.76
C PHE A 801 0.57 20.50 -13.43
N LYS A 802 1.86 20.22 -13.61
CA LYS A 802 2.45 18.96 -13.19
C LYS A 802 2.50 18.87 -11.66
N GLY A 803 1.71 17.99 -11.06
CA GLY A 803 1.73 17.75 -9.62
C GLY A 803 1.45 19.01 -8.79
N MET A 804 0.32 19.68 -9.06
CA MET A 804 -0.03 20.98 -8.48
C MET A 804 0.07 21.00 -6.94
N TYR A 805 -0.65 20.13 -6.23
CA TYR A 805 -0.65 20.15 -4.76
C TYR A 805 0.71 19.79 -4.14
N PRO A 806 1.41 18.71 -4.57
CA PRO A 806 2.76 18.45 -4.07
C PRO A 806 3.73 19.62 -4.30
N SER A 807 3.66 20.27 -5.47
CA SER A 807 4.53 21.41 -5.78
C SER A 807 4.24 22.62 -4.89
N LEU A 808 2.96 22.90 -4.61
CA LEU A 808 2.57 23.96 -3.69
C LEU A 808 3.01 23.68 -2.25
N ILE A 809 2.86 22.43 -1.78
CA ILE A 809 3.29 21.99 -0.47
C ILE A 809 4.79 22.26 -0.28
N VAL A 810 5.62 21.86 -1.25
CA VAL A 810 7.07 22.07 -1.22
C VAL A 810 7.44 23.55 -1.35
N ALA A 811 6.86 24.27 -2.33
CA ALA A 811 7.21 25.67 -2.61
C ALA A 811 6.82 26.62 -1.46
N HIS A 812 5.77 26.29 -0.71
CA HIS A 812 5.27 27.09 0.40
C HIS A 812 5.58 26.50 1.79
N ASN A 813 6.42 25.46 1.86
CA ASN A 813 6.83 24.82 3.11
C ASN A 813 5.66 24.42 4.02
N ILE A 814 4.61 23.83 3.43
CA ILE A 814 3.39 23.44 4.14
C ILE A 814 3.59 22.06 4.75
N SER A 815 3.66 21.97 6.07
CA SER A 815 3.78 20.70 6.79
C SER A 815 3.16 20.81 8.18
N PHE A 816 2.99 19.67 8.85
CA PHE A 816 2.51 19.64 10.23
C PHE A 816 3.50 20.34 11.18
N ASP A 817 4.79 20.14 10.99
CA ASP A 817 5.86 20.67 11.84
C ASP A 817 6.20 22.14 11.56
N THR A 818 5.65 22.73 10.49
CA THR A 818 5.80 24.15 10.17
C THR A 818 4.56 24.98 10.54
N CYS A 819 3.50 24.33 11.06
CA CYS A 819 2.24 24.98 11.36
C CYS A 819 2.29 25.79 12.67
N LEU A 820 2.15 27.11 12.56
CA LEU A 820 2.18 28.06 13.69
C LEU A 820 0.82 28.25 14.38
N GLY A 821 -0.27 27.86 13.73
CA GLY A 821 -1.65 28.16 14.15
C GLY A 821 -2.26 29.35 13.40
N HIS A 822 -3.47 29.75 13.80
CA HIS A 822 -4.28 30.72 13.05
C HIS A 822 -3.98 32.16 13.47
N SER A 823 -3.49 33.01 12.54
CA SER A 823 -3.03 34.39 12.80
C SER A 823 -4.05 35.32 13.48
N ARG A 824 -5.34 35.26 13.11
CA ARG A 824 -6.39 36.09 13.75
C ARG A 824 -6.84 35.61 15.14
N ARG A 825 -6.27 34.51 15.65
CA ARG A 825 -6.65 33.88 16.93
C ARG A 825 -5.44 33.69 17.87
N THR A 826 -4.33 34.41 17.61
CA THR A 826 -3.10 34.40 18.42
C THR A 826 -3.06 35.47 19.52
N GLY A 827 -4.08 36.34 19.62
CA GLY A 827 -4.24 37.23 20.78
C GLY A 827 -4.67 36.45 22.04
N PRO A 828 -4.45 36.97 23.26
CA PRO A 828 -4.82 36.31 24.50
C PRO A 828 -6.35 36.28 24.66
N GLY A 829 -6.97 35.25 24.08
CA GLY A 829 -8.41 34.93 24.06
C GLY A 829 -8.61 33.45 23.72
N PRO A 830 -9.82 32.87 23.88
CA PRO A 830 -10.00 31.44 24.12
C PRO A 830 -9.47 30.56 22.98
N SER A 831 -8.39 29.85 23.30
CA SER A 831 -7.86 28.62 22.70
C SER A 831 -8.00 28.46 21.19
N CYS A 832 -6.92 28.81 20.48
CA CYS A 832 -6.74 28.41 19.09
C CYS A 832 -6.52 26.90 19.01
N GLN A 833 -7.58 26.13 18.78
CA GLN A 833 -7.49 24.69 18.60
C GLN A 833 -6.79 24.38 17.27
N LEU A 834 -5.59 23.79 17.32
CA LEU A 834 -4.90 23.34 16.13
C LEU A 834 -5.42 21.93 15.77
N GLY A 835 -6.30 21.87 14.78
CA GLY A 835 -6.88 20.62 14.27
C GLY A 835 -7.48 19.75 15.38
N VAL A 836 -6.85 18.61 15.65
CA VAL A 836 -7.33 17.56 16.58
C VAL A 836 -6.84 17.71 18.02
N LEU A 837 -5.96 18.69 18.32
CA LEU A 837 -5.48 18.89 19.69
C LEU A 837 -6.63 19.37 20.57
N SER A 838 -6.78 18.80 21.77
CA SER A 838 -7.81 19.19 22.74
C SER A 838 -7.38 20.37 23.61
N SER A 839 -6.06 20.60 23.75
CA SER A 839 -5.50 21.74 24.46
C SER A 839 -5.32 22.95 23.54
N PRO A 840 -5.38 24.18 24.08
CA PRO A 840 -5.04 25.39 23.34
C PRO A 840 -3.63 25.26 22.77
N TRP A 841 -3.47 25.30 21.45
CA TRP A 841 -2.14 25.40 20.88
C TRP A 841 -1.56 26.77 21.20
N GLN A 842 -0.49 26.81 21.99
CA GLN A 842 0.26 28.04 22.27
C GLN A 842 1.61 27.94 21.59
N LEU A 843 1.95 28.99 20.83
CA LEU A 843 3.30 29.18 20.33
C LEU A 843 4.21 29.32 21.56
N GLY A 844 5.06 28.32 21.84
CA GLY A 844 5.89 28.31 23.04
C GLY A 844 6.68 29.61 23.21
N LYS A 845 7.02 30.01 24.44
CA LYS A 845 7.64 31.32 24.76
C LYS A 845 8.82 31.71 23.87
N ALA A 846 9.63 30.75 23.44
CA ALA A 846 10.75 30.97 22.52
C ALA A 846 10.32 31.30 21.08
N ALA A 847 9.26 30.67 20.58
CA ALA A 847 8.69 30.95 19.27
C ALA A 847 7.86 32.25 19.29
N ALA A 848 7.19 32.57 20.41
CA ALA A 848 6.61 33.89 20.64
C ALA A 848 7.67 35.00 20.64
N ALA A 849 8.84 34.77 21.26
CA ALA A 849 9.97 35.71 21.22
C ALA A 849 10.55 35.86 19.79
N CYS A 850 10.62 34.78 19.00
CA CYS A 850 11.00 34.87 17.59
C CYS A 850 9.94 35.63 16.75
N PHE A 851 8.66 35.53 17.13
CA PHE A 851 7.57 36.27 16.48
C PHE A 851 7.62 37.77 16.84
N GLU A 852 7.88 38.10 18.11
CA GLU A 852 8.10 39.47 18.57
C GLU A 852 9.36 40.11 17.95
N GLN A 853 10.42 39.32 17.74
CA GLN A 853 11.59 39.76 16.97
C GLN A 853 11.34 39.82 15.46
N GLY A 854 10.46 38.96 14.95
CA GLY A 854 10.05 38.92 13.54
C GLY A 854 9.21 40.13 13.14
N ASP A 855 8.31 40.61 14.01
CA ASP A 855 7.56 41.86 13.79
C ASP A 855 8.49 43.09 13.78
N ALA A 856 9.64 43.05 14.47
CA ALA A 856 10.68 44.08 14.35
C ALA A 856 11.49 43.99 13.03
N LEU A 857 11.41 42.86 12.32
CA LEU A 857 12.05 42.64 11.01
C LEU A 857 11.12 42.94 9.82
N VAL A 858 9.84 43.27 10.06
CA VAL A 858 8.87 43.64 9.00
C VAL A 858 9.17 45.01 8.38
N ASP A 859 10.09 45.79 8.96
CA ASP A 859 10.55 47.08 8.40
C ASP A 859 11.94 47.04 7.76
N VAL A 860 12.44 45.84 7.40
CA VAL A 860 13.62 45.73 6.55
C VAL A 860 13.18 45.51 5.11
N SER A 861 13.42 46.54 4.31
CA SER A 861 13.42 46.52 2.86
C SER A 861 13.88 45.19 2.27
N ALA A 862 13.25 44.81 1.16
CA ALA A 862 13.63 43.78 0.21
C ALA A 862 15.11 43.33 0.24
N ASP A 863 15.30 42.02 0.07
CA ASP A 863 16.57 41.29 -0.12
C ASP A 863 17.23 40.69 1.13
N CYS A 864 16.66 39.59 1.63
CA CYS A 864 17.49 38.52 2.21
C CYS A 864 16.80 37.16 2.00
N PRO A 865 17.46 36.14 1.41
CA PRO A 865 16.97 34.78 1.58
C PRO A 865 17.05 34.46 3.08
N VAL A 866 16.05 33.75 3.61
CA VAL A 866 16.14 33.17 4.95
C VAL A 866 17.36 32.25 4.96
N GLN A 867 18.50 32.79 5.39
CA GLN A 867 19.60 31.98 5.89
C GLN A 867 19.05 31.36 7.16
N LEU A 868 18.90 30.04 7.15
CA LEU A 868 18.93 29.28 8.39
C LEU A 868 20.10 29.82 9.19
N ALA A 869 19.81 30.36 10.37
CA ALA A 869 20.86 30.80 11.29
C ALA A 869 21.88 29.67 11.41
N PRO A 870 23.20 29.95 11.32
CA PRO A 870 24.19 28.95 11.61
C PRO A 870 23.94 28.46 13.04
N THR A 871 23.73 27.16 13.15
CA THR A 871 24.11 26.33 14.30
C THR A 871 24.50 27.11 15.56
N LEU A 872 23.59 27.17 16.54
CA LEU A 872 24.00 27.12 17.94
C LEU A 872 24.53 25.70 18.20
N GLU A 873 25.72 25.43 17.68
CA GLU A 873 26.66 24.53 18.35
C GLU A 873 27.05 25.18 19.69
N GLU A 874 27.41 24.33 20.65
CA GLU A 874 27.71 24.64 22.06
C GLU A 874 26.51 24.72 23.03
N VAL A 875 25.80 23.59 23.18
CA VAL A 875 25.70 22.99 24.53
C VAL A 875 25.97 21.50 24.39
N THR A 876 27.16 21.11 24.82
CA THR A 876 27.57 19.72 25.05
C THR A 876 26.59 19.01 25.98
N CYS A 877 25.70 18.18 25.44
CA CYS A 877 25.19 17.02 26.17
C CYS A 877 26.13 15.86 25.85
N CYS A 878 27.22 15.79 26.62
CA CYS A 878 28.07 14.62 26.68
C CYS A 878 27.23 13.39 27.01
N ALA A 879 27.45 12.36 26.19
CA ALA A 879 27.28 10.95 26.46
C ALA A 879 27.07 10.52 27.92
N THR A 880 26.00 9.77 28.14
CA THR A 880 26.05 8.47 28.82
C THR A 880 25.10 7.51 28.11
N PHE A 881 25.49 7.07 26.92
CA PHE A 881 25.10 5.74 26.45
C PHE A 881 26.06 4.76 27.14
N GLY A 882 25.59 4.15 28.23
CA GLY A 882 26.29 3.09 28.95
C GLY A 882 25.61 1.75 28.69
N CYS A 883 26.34 0.89 27.97
CA CYS A 883 26.20 -0.56 27.75
C CYS A 883 24.92 -1.09 27.09
#